data_AF-A0A3D1LQY3-F1
#
_entry.id   AF-A0A3D1LQY3-F1
#
_cell.length_a   1.000
_cell.length_b   1.000
_cell.length_c   1.000
_cell.angle_alpha   90.00
_cell.angle_beta   90.00
_cell.angle_gamma   90.00
#
_symmetry.space_group_name_H-M   'P 1'
#
loop_
_entity.id
_entity.type
_entity.pdbx_description
1 polymer ?
#
loop_
_entity_poly.entity_id
_entity_poly.type
_entity_poly.pdbx_seq_one_letter_code
_entity_poly.pdbx_strand_id
1 'polypeptide(L)'
;MAQIFRSLDAISSGYSVFEKDQVLTHDQLNSVADHLDDQSRLTRTALLGVGIACGLRVSRQGDNITLTRGVGVTSDGDLLRIPDDLVYDRFRPYDATKPAYAPFYAGGTVPGEMLPVYELVGAGESGDSRAEALGNFTASTAASLDDMVALLYMESYVTDRDLCSGTDCDNLGQECLNSIRLLLMDNSLIGPLRDNVATPHQAFSMLDEIVAERPLFTASVNAPGLLAQRYRSACNTIHGKLATELPKLYRHCSAFLGGLFPGDPSDAWVAALKELNAAFAAQAFGMQYYYDFLRDLVETWNDFRCLLPGERSWCCPDPAAFPKHLLLGNLAGGGDPDQNRTQFYPSLLASRTVEQLDHARFLAQKLDTLIRTFRLPEPQGAAIRITPSLSGEQALEERAIPYYYRVDSGNPIHRNWNHRLHRCGMDSGNYSYNAPLYRATGAAAAPLAAQIGRFGFFRVEGHLGQSLKTVTDAIEKQIVDWNLPFWVHAVMLGPDRSRIVKKPGIRYTDLHRFHYLLRQDVSHQLGEVVNFSQNFKQKVHRAVRDNLITDAPDDENGKTLENISKDQNAIVARNAARVRSGLNRGYSGYKADSSWKQNVAPAMQAAGQFKSRLGEVVKTEFATPFDSLIGNTQIQWLDWLDDIIKAREEREDTKLLFSTFVSQHPGLQHSGGVTSGGTLVLVYDEDRTVVADFTLPYRCSDTIEEEPAEPPLKKPGLRPGWIVGNGISVLPSRDKFVRDRLNIFKTDQLEGFVKSRLDDFKLKHVDVLKEELDQDWNRKFDSQQKEYFGTMKESVNLLGNALISRKDMTIAADANLAGFSDKALEQKVVDAREKQLVADYLRKKSVQSDLPAEKRTLYEQQAKEAESDLALAITDATRYVAESRTDVSVGSEGMSAMLELQNSLRTMTDEKAVAMVTDGFGTIKNSSNNSGLNLIMDSMLEIRRR
;
A
#
# COMPACT_ATOMS: atom_id res chain seq x y z
N MET A 1 53.72 -62.87 4.35
CA MET A 1 52.32 -62.49 4.05
C MET A 1 52.36 -61.74 2.74
N ALA A 2 51.72 -62.26 1.69
CA ALA A 2 51.65 -61.54 0.41
C ALA A 2 50.89 -60.23 0.62
N GLN A 3 51.36 -59.13 0.03
CA GLN A 3 50.64 -57.86 0.03
C GLN A 3 49.80 -57.75 -1.24
N ILE A 4 48.72 -56.99 -1.15
CA ILE A 4 47.92 -56.66 -2.33
C ILE A 4 48.71 -55.76 -3.27
N PHE A 5 48.73 -56.16 -4.53
CA PHE A 5 49.42 -55.46 -5.61
C PHE A 5 48.56 -54.30 -6.10
N ARG A 6 49.09 -53.07 -6.03
CA ARG A 6 48.45 -51.83 -6.53
C ARG A 6 49.23 -51.31 -7.73
N SER A 7 48.56 -51.17 -8.86
CA SER A 7 49.20 -50.82 -10.13
C SER A 7 49.58 -49.34 -10.18
N LEU A 8 48.69 -48.44 -9.73
CA LEU A 8 48.88 -46.99 -9.86
C LEU A 8 49.69 -46.35 -8.70
N ASP A 9 50.21 -47.15 -7.75
CA ASP A 9 51.10 -46.66 -6.70
C ASP A 9 52.44 -46.16 -7.29
N ALA A 10 52.88 -46.73 -8.41
CA ALA A 10 54.08 -46.30 -9.13
C ALA A 10 53.84 -46.35 -10.65
N ILE A 11 53.71 -45.17 -11.27
CA ILE A 11 53.43 -45.05 -12.71
C ILE A 11 54.73 -45.15 -13.52
N SER A 12 54.77 -46.07 -14.48
CA SER A 12 55.87 -46.23 -15.42
C SER A 12 56.02 -45.01 -16.33
N SER A 13 57.22 -44.43 -16.34
CA SER A 13 57.57 -43.26 -17.17
C SER A 13 58.02 -43.60 -18.60
N GLY A 14 58.19 -44.88 -18.92
CA GLY A 14 58.60 -45.34 -20.25
C GLY A 14 58.79 -46.85 -20.32
N TYR A 15 59.02 -47.36 -21.52
CA TYR A 15 59.20 -48.79 -21.79
C TYR A 15 60.42 -49.07 -22.66
N SER A 16 60.93 -50.30 -22.60
CA SER A 16 62.08 -50.73 -23.40
C SER A 16 61.75 -50.88 -24.88
N VAL A 17 62.60 -50.35 -25.77
CA VAL A 17 62.52 -50.56 -27.23
C VAL A 17 63.59 -51.57 -27.64
N PHE A 18 63.19 -52.63 -28.33
CA PHE A 18 64.08 -53.76 -28.63
C PHE A 18 64.85 -53.58 -29.95
N GLU A 19 66.13 -53.93 -29.93
CA GLU A 19 66.97 -54.03 -31.12
C GLU A 19 66.96 -55.46 -31.69
N LYS A 20 67.30 -55.58 -32.97
CA LYS A 20 67.38 -56.89 -33.63
C LYS A 20 68.46 -57.75 -32.97
N ASP A 21 68.16 -59.03 -32.75
CA ASP A 21 69.05 -60.04 -32.17
C ASP A 21 69.46 -59.76 -30.70
N GLN A 22 68.73 -58.85 -30.01
CA GLN A 22 68.94 -58.54 -28.59
C GLN A 22 68.45 -59.66 -27.66
N VAL A 23 69.22 -59.97 -26.61
CA VAL A 23 68.78 -60.81 -25.49
C VAL A 23 67.97 -59.97 -24.51
N LEU A 24 66.72 -60.37 -24.24
CA LEU A 24 65.77 -59.61 -23.41
C LEU A 24 65.83 -60.03 -21.93
N THR A 25 65.79 -59.06 -21.02
CA THR A 25 65.64 -59.30 -19.58
C THR A 25 64.17 -59.24 -19.14
N HIS A 26 63.84 -59.80 -17.97
CA HIS A 26 62.48 -59.70 -17.42
C HIS A 26 62.09 -58.24 -17.16
N ASP A 27 63.01 -57.40 -16.69
CA ASP A 27 62.75 -55.97 -16.49
C ASP A 27 62.38 -55.27 -17.81
N GLN A 28 63.05 -55.64 -18.90
CA GLN A 28 62.76 -55.07 -20.22
C GLN A 28 61.37 -55.46 -20.71
N LEU A 29 60.96 -56.72 -20.51
CA LEU A 29 59.62 -57.20 -20.89
C LEU A 29 58.52 -56.63 -19.98
N ASN A 30 58.73 -56.65 -18.67
CA ASN A 30 57.78 -56.13 -17.68
C ASN A 30 57.59 -54.62 -17.87
N SER A 31 58.64 -53.86 -18.21
CA SER A 31 58.51 -52.41 -18.47
C SER A 31 57.48 -52.07 -19.55
N VAL A 32 57.30 -52.93 -20.55
CA VAL A 32 56.28 -52.75 -21.60
C VAL A 32 54.89 -53.04 -21.05
N ALA A 33 54.74 -54.15 -20.32
CA ALA A 33 53.46 -54.53 -19.72
C ALA A 33 52.98 -53.50 -18.69
N ASP A 34 53.87 -53.08 -17.77
CA ASP A 34 53.60 -52.09 -16.74
C ASP A 34 53.18 -50.76 -17.36
N HIS A 35 53.95 -50.27 -18.35
CA HIS A 35 53.60 -49.01 -19.02
C HIS A 35 52.24 -49.07 -19.72
N LEU A 36 51.94 -50.14 -20.46
CA LEU A 36 50.66 -50.27 -21.16
C LEU A 36 49.48 -50.47 -20.20
N ASP A 37 49.66 -51.19 -19.09
CA ASP A 37 48.63 -51.36 -18.05
C ASP A 37 48.36 -50.03 -17.34
N ASP A 38 49.40 -49.29 -16.95
CA ASP A 38 49.28 -47.97 -16.34
C ASP A 38 48.52 -47.00 -17.25
N GLN A 39 48.91 -46.89 -18.53
CA GLN A 39 48.21 -46.02 -19.48
C GLN A 39 46.74 -46.43 -19.66
N SER A 40 46.45 -47.73 -19.66
CA SER A 40 45.08 -48.25 -19.76
C SER A 40 44.25 -47.93 -18.53
N ARG A 41 44.82 -48.08 -17.33
CA ARG A 41 44.18 -47.75 -16.05
C ARG A 41 43.95 -46.26 -15.90
N LEU A 42 44.97 -45.44 -16.19
CA LEU A 42 44.86 -43.98 -16.20
C LEU A 42 43.80 -43.49 -17.20
N THR A 43 43.67 -44.13 -18.36
CA THR A 43 42.57 -43.81 -19.30
C THR A 43 41.21 -44.03 -18.64
N ARG A 44 41.00 -45.11 -17.88
CA ARG A 44 39.73 -45.36 -17.17
C ARG A 44 39.52 -44.35 -16.04
N THR A 45 40.49 -44.21 -15.15
CA THR A 45 40.33 -43.43 -13.92
C THR A 45 40.31 -41.92 -14.18
N ALA A 46 41.14 -41.43 -15.10
CA ALA A 46 41.29 -39.99 -15.35
C ALA A 46 40.40 -39.46 -16.50
N LEU A 47 40.03 -40.29 -17.49
CA LEU A 47 39.22 -39.84 -18.64
C LEU A 47 37.79 -40.37 -18.65
N LEU A 48 37.47 -41.46 -17.95
CA LEU A 48 36.09 -41.98 -17.88
C LEU A 48 35.46 -41.70 -16.50
N GLY A 49 36.06 -42.22 -15.44
CA GLY A 49 35.56 -42.08 -14.08
C GLY A 49 35.73 -43.37 -13.26
N VAL A 50 35.48 -43.24 -11.96
CA VAL A 50 35.65 -44.29 -10.96
C VAL A 50 34.34 -44.54 -10.20
N GLY A 51 34.24 -45.69 -9.54
CA GLY A 51 33.06 -46.12 -8.80
C GLY A 51 32.11 -47.00 -9.63
N ILE A 52 30.88 -47.20 -9.14
CA ILE A 52 29.93 -48.11 -9.77
C ILE A 52 29.16 -47.42 -10.91
N ALA A 53 29.50 -47.74 -12.16
CA ALA A 53 28.86 -47.13 -13.32
C ALA A 53 27.42 -47.63 -13.57
N CYS A 54 27.16 -48.93 -13.41
CA CYS A 54 25.81 -49.48 -13.50
C CYS A 54 25.68 -50.85 -12.83
N GLY A 55 24.47 -51.23 -12.41
CA GLY A 55 24.19 -52.58 -11.89
C GLY A 55 24.88 -52.83 -10.55
N LEU A 56 25.42 -54.02 -10.31
CA LEU A 56 26.10 -54.41 -9.05
C LEU A 56 25.23 -54.14 -7.81
N ARG A 57 23.93 -54.39 -7.91
CA ARG A 57 22.99 -54.24 -6.81
C ARG A 57 22.97 -55.53 -6.01
N VAL A 58 22.96 -55.41 -4.69
CA VAL A 58 22.83 -56.54 -3.78
C VAL A 58 21.41 -56.59 -3.23
N SER A 59 20.86 -57.79 -3.12
CA SER A 59 19.57 -58.00 -2.47
C SER A 59 19.54 -59.35 -1.77
N ARG A 60 18.91 -59.40 -0.60
CA ARG A 60 18.69 -60.63 0.16
C ARG A 60 17.29 -61.17 -0.10
N GLN A 61 17.20 -62.47 -0.40
CA GLN A 61 15.94 -63.20 -0.51
C GLN A 61 16.06 -64.49 0.31
N GLY A 62 15.52 -64.48 1.53
CA GLY A 62 15.71 -65.57 2.49
C GLY A 62 17.18 -65.76 2.83
N ASP A 63 17.69 -66.98 2.63
CA ASP A 63 19.08 -67.36 2.85
C ASP A 63 19.97 -67.18 1.61
N ASN A 64 19.47 -66.51 0.56
CA ASN A 64 20.22 -66.23 -0.65
C ASN A 64 20.53 -64.73 -0.78
N ILE A 65 21.75 -64.41 -1.20
CA ILE A 65 22.16 -63.06 -1.58
C ILE A 65 22.38 -63.04 -3.09
N THR A 66 21.70 -62.14 -3.78
CA THR A 66 21.84 -61.94 -5.23
C THR A 66 22.64 -60.68 -5.52
N LEU A 67 23.66 -60.80 -6.36
CA LEU A 67 24.41 -59.70 -6.96
C LEU A 67 24.01 -59.57 -8.42
N THR A 68 23.48 -58.41 -8.82
CA THR A 68 23.09 -58.20 -10.21
C THR A 68 24.28 -57.94 -11.13
N ARG A 69 24.11 -58.25 -12.42
CA ARG A 69 25.04 -57.88 -13.48
C ARG A 69 25.35 -56.39 -13.44
N GLY A 70 26.59 -56.02 -13.74
CA GLY A 70 27.01 -54.63 -13.66
C GLY A 70 28.51 -54.44 -13.83
N VAL A 71 28.93 -53.19 -13.75
CA VAL A 71 30.33 -52.81 -13.88
C VAL A 71 30.67 -51.61 -13.00
N GLY A 72 31.87 -51.65 -12.43
CA GLY A 72 32.47 -50.53 -11.72
C GLY A 72 33.98 -50.51 -11.91
N VAL A 73 34.58 -49.37 -11.55
CA VAL A 73 36.03 -49.15 -11.67
C VAL A 73 36.57 -48.69 -10.31
N THR A 74 37.62 -49.32 -9.80
CA THR A 74 38.27 -48.88 -8.56
C THR A 74 39.17 -47.66 -8.79
N SER A 75 39.64 -47.00 -7.72
CA SER A 75 40.59 -45.88 -7.89
C SER A 75 41.97 -46.32 -8.41
N ASP A 76 42.33 -47.61 -8.28
CA ASP A 76 43.53 -48.21 -8.91
C ASP A 76 43.28 -48.63 -10.38
N GLY A 77 42.09 -48.38 -10.92
CA GLY A 77 41.74 -48.66 -12.32
C GLY A 77 41.32 -50.11 -12.62
N ASP A 78 41.05 -50.92 -11.59
CA ASP A 78 40.55 -52.28 -11.79
C ASP A 78 39.12 -52.26 -12.32
N LEU A 79 38.87 -53.05 -13.37
CA LEU A 79 37.54 -53.20 -13.94
C LEU A 79 36.81 -54.36 -13.26
N LEU A 80 35.84 -54.03 -12.42
CA LEU A 80 35.00 -55.00 -11.74
C LEU A 80 33.73 -55.25 -12.56
N ARG A 81 33.74 -56.29 -13.39
CA ARG A 81 32.62 -56.64 -14.28
C ARG A 81 31.97 -57.95 -13.87
N ILE A 82 30.66 -57.90 -13.60
CA ILE A 82 29.81 -59.06 -13.37
C ILE A 82 28.87 -59.21 -14.59
N PRO A 83 29.04 -60.26 -15.42
CA PRO A 83 28.31 -60.39 -16.68
C PRO A 83 26.82 -60.76 -16.50
N ASP A 84 26.53 -61.60 -15.50
CA ASP A 84 25.21 -62.19 -15.24
C ASP A 84 24.90 -62.09 -13.73
N ASP A 85 23.62 -62.16 -13.38
CA ASP A 85 23.20 -62.14 -11.97
C ASP A 85 23.73 -63.39 -11.25
N LEU A 86 24.41 -63.19 -10.12
CA LEU A 86 25.02 -64.25 -9.31
C LEU A 86 24.24 -64.44 -8.01
N VAL A 87 23.98 -65.69 -7.64
CA VAL A 87 23.31 -66.05 -6.39
C VAL A 87 24.30 -66.77 -5.48
N TYR A 88 24.38 -66.30 -4.24
CA TYR A 88 25.23 -66.83 -3.18
C TYR A 88 24.35 -67.38 -2.06
N ASP A 89 24.61 -68.61 -1.65
CA ASP A 89 23.86 -69.36 -0.63
C ASP A 89 24.77 -69.79 0.55
N ARG A 90 26.08 -69.51 0.46
CA ARG A 90 27.09 -69.90 1.44
C ARG A 90 28.06 -68.75 1.74
N PHE A 91 28.74 -68.84 2.88
CA PHE A 91 29.80 -67.91 3.29
C PHE A 91 30.99 -68.65 3.90
N ARG A 92 32.17 -68.01 3.91
CA ARG A 92 33.34 -68.45 4.66
C ARG A 92 34.11 -67.26 5.25
N PRO A 93 34.87 -67.43 6.35
CA PRO A 93 35.76 -66.37 6.84
C PRO A 93 36.85 -66.00 5.81
N TYR A 94 37.04 -64.70 5.59
CA TYR A 94 38.19 -64.17 4.86
C TYR A 94 39.25 -63.77 5.90
N ASP A 95 40.25 -64.64 6.09
CA ASP A 95 41.20 -64.57 7.21
C ASP A 95 42.62 -64.12 6.78
N ALA A 96 43.52 -63.99 7.76
CA ALA A 96 44.89 -63.51 7.56
C ALA A 96 45.79 -64.46 6.74
N THR A 97 45.29 -65.62 6.27
CA THR A 97 45.99 -66.46 5.29
C THR A 97 45.94 -65.87 3.88
N LYS A 98 45.02 -64.92 3.64
CA LYS A 98 44.86 -64.19 2.39
C LYS A 98 45.81 -63.00 2.28
N PRO A 99 46.05 -62.45 1.07
CA PRO A 99 46.89 -61.27 0.91
C PRO A 99 46.36 -60.08 1.71
N ALA A 100 47.28 -59.36 2.35
CA ALA A 100 46.91 -58.28 3.25
C ALA A 100 46.42 -57.05 2.49
N TYR A 101 45.20 -56.61 2.82
CA TYR A 101 44.60 -55.38 2.32
C TYR A 101 44.36 -54.42 3.47
N ALA A 102 45.11 -53.30 3.50
CA ALA A 102 45.17 -52.42 4.66
C ALA A 102 43.79 -51.96 5.22
N PRO A 103 42.78 -51.63 4.39
CA PRO A 103 41.43 -51.31 4.89
C PRO A 103 40.69 -52.42 5.65
N PHE A 104 41.15 -53.67 5.60
CA PHE A 104 40.60 -54.79 6.38
C PHE A 104 41.28 -54.96 7.75
N TYR A 105 42.16 -54.04 8.15
CA TYR A 105 42.85 -54.08 9.43
C TYR A 105 42.46 -52.88 10.29
N ALA A 106 42.44 -53.07 11.60
CA ALA A 106 42.18 -52.02 12.57
C ALA A 106 43.16 -50.84 12.36
N GLY A 107 42.62 -49.62 12.24
CA GLY A 107 43.41 -48.43 11.95
C GLY A 107 43.96 -48.33 10.52
N GLY A 108 43.63 -49.26 9.62
CA GLY A 108 44.07 -49.23 8.22
C GLY A 108 45.56 -49.55 8.02
N THR A 109 46.20 -50.24 8.97
CA THR A 109 47.65 -50.49 8.97
C THR A 109 47.99 -51.98 8.91
N VAL A 110 49.03 -52.34 8.16
CA VAL A 110 49.56 -53.71 8.07
C VAL A 110 51.04 -53.70 8.50
N PRO A 111 51.47 -54.54 9.46
CA PRO A 111 50.68 -55.54 10.19
C PRO A 111 49.78 -54.91 11.27
N GLY A 112 48.61 -55.50 11.49
CA GLY A 112 47.61 -55.07 12.47
C GLY A 112 46.60 -56.17 12.79
N GLU A 113 45.62 -55.89 13.65
CA GLU A 113 44.48 -56.81 13.89
C GLU A 113 43.53 -56.79 12.70
N MET A 114 43.24 -57.95 12.10
CA MET A 114 42.33 -58.06 10.96
C MET A 114 40.87 -58.00 11.44
N LEU A 115 40.08 -57.14 10.81
CA LEU A 115 38.65 -57.01 11.08
C LEU A 115 37.90 -58.25 10.57
N PRO A 116 36.76 -58.63 11.18
CA PRO A 116 35.91 -59.71 10.67
C PRO A 116 35.40 -59.41 9.25
N VAL A 117 35.79 -60.25 8.29
CA VAL A 117 35.36 -60.18 6.88
C VAL A 117 34.91 -61.56 6.45
N TYR A 118 33.80 -61.63 5.71
CA TYR A 118 33.23 -62.89 5.24
C TYR A 118 33.11 -62.89 3.72
N GLU A 119 33.62 -63.93 3.05
CA GLU A 119 33.46 -64.12 1.61
C GLU A 119 32.16 -64.87 1.32
N LEU A 120 31.37 -64.36 0.38
CA LEU A 120 30.21 -65.06 -0.16
C LEU A 120 30.63 -65.98 -1.29
N VAL A 121 30.18 -67.24 -1.23
CA VAL A 121 30.46 -68.28 -2.23
C VAL A 121 29.16 -68.94 -2.67
N GLY A 122 29.12 -69.41 -3.93
CA GLY A 122 27.95 -70.08 -4.49
C GLY A 122 27.94 -71.59 -4.22
N ALA A 123 26.81 -72.24 -4.54
CA ALA A 123 26.57 -73.66 -4.30
C ALA A 123 27.62 -74.61 -4.90
N GLY A 124 28.32 -74.19 -5.96
CA GLY A 124 29.39 -74.96 -6.61
C GLY A 124 30.63 -75.20 -5.73
N GLU A 125 30.82 -74.43 -4.66
CA GLU A 125 31.92 -74.60 -3.68
C GLU A 125 31.48 -75.39 -2.43
N SER A 126 30.48 -76.27 -2.56
CA SER A 126 29.97 -77.11 -1.47
C SER A 126 30.99 -78.11 -0.89
N GLY A 127 32.10 -78.36 -1.59
CA GLY A 127 33.20 -79.23 -1.13
C GLY A 127 34.28 -78.55 -0.26
N ASP A 128 34.25 -77.22 -0.09
CA ASP A 128 35.15 -76.52 0.84
C ASP A 128 34.66 -76.67 2.28
N SER A 129 35.48 -77.30 3.13
CA SER A 129 35.18 -77.53 4.55
C SER A 129 35.02 -76.25 5.38
N ARG A 130 35.49 -75.10 4.86
CA ARG A 130 35.35 -73.79 5.53
C ARG A 130 34.11 -73.01 5.10
N ALA A 131 33.39 -73.46 4.08
CA ALA A 131 32.19 -72.79 3.62
C ALA A 131 30.95 -73.35 4.33
N GLU A 132 30.09 -72.47 4.83
CA GLU A 132 28.88 -72.77 5.60
C GLU A 132 27.65 -72.17 4.90
N ALA A 133 26.46 -72.73 5.13
CA ALA A 133 25.22 -72.18 4.57
C ALA A 133 24.89 -70.82 5.19
N LEU A 134 24.40 -69.86 4.39
CA LEU A 134 24.05 -68.51 4.86
C LEU A 134 23.00 -68.50 5.98
N GLY A 135 22.10 -69.50 6.02
CA GLY A 135 21.16 -69.65 7.14
C GLY A 135 21.82 -69.85 8.51
N ASN A 136 23.09 -70.29 8.56
CA ASN A 136 23.86 -70.44 9.79
C ASN A 136 24.67 -69.18 10.16
N PHE A 137 24.64 -68.12 9.34
CA PHE A 137 25.52 -66.96 9.48
C PHE A 137 25.48 -66.36 10.90
N THR A 138 24.29 -66.08 11.43
CA THR A 138 24.15 -65.49 12.77
C THR A 138 24.59 -66.43 13.88
N ALA A 139 24.39 -67.74 13.73
CA ALA A 139 24.83 -68.72 14.70
C ALA A 139 26.37 -68.84 14.74
N SER A 140 27.03 -68.82 13.57
CA SER A 140 28.48 -69.01 13.46
C SER A 140 29.29 -67.73 13.70
N THR A 141 28.73 -66.55 13.43
CA THR A 141 29.45 -65.26 13.50
C THR A 141 29.02 -64.36 14.66
N ALA A 142 27.90 -64.66 15.31
CA ALA A 142 27.19 -63.78 16.24
C ALA A 142 26.75 -62.43 15.65
N ALA A 143 26.84 -62.25 14.32
CA ALA A 143 26.44 -61.03 13.61
C ALA A 143 25.15 -61.22 12.80
N SER A 144 24.40 -60.15 12.58
CA SER A 144 23.20 -60.18 11.74
C SER A 144 23.57 -59.91 10.28
N LEU A 145 22.96 -60.65 9.34
CA LEU A 145 23.07 -60.34 7.91
C LEU A 145 22.47 -58.97 7.56
N ASP A 146 21.50 -58.49 8.33
CA ASP A 146 20.88 -57.19 8.09
C ASP A 146 21.83 -56.01 8.45
N ASP A 147 22.80 -56.25 9.33
CA ASP A 147 23.81 -55.24 9.71
C ASP A 147 25.03 -55.22 8.76
N MET A 148 25.06 -56.13 7.78
CA MET A 148 26.18 -56.28 6.86
C MET A 148 26.08 -55.36 5.64
N VAL A 149 27.24 -54.89 5.21
CA VAL A 149 27.45 -54.17 3.96
C VAL A 149 28.23 -55.06 3.01
N ALA A 150 27.71 -55.20 1.79
CA ALA A 150 28.39 -55.94 0.75
C ALA A 150 29.43 -55.07 0.04
N LEU A 151 30.57 -55.65 -0.29
CA LEU A 151 31.60 -54.99 -1.08
C LEU A 151 32.17 -55.94 -2.12
N LEU A 152 32.47 -55.40 -3.29
CA LEU A 152 33.18 -56.11 -4.34
C LEU A 152 34.66 -55.78 -4.24
N TYR A 153 35.50 -56.79 -4.16
CA TYR A 153 36.93 -56.65 -3.89
C TYR A 153 37.76 -57.32 -5.00
N MET A 154 38.73 -56.60 -5.55
CA MET A 154 39.73 -57.13 -6.46
C MET A 154 40.94 -57.62 -5.65
N GLU A 155 41.02 -58.92 -5.45
CA GLU A 155 42.17 -59.59 -4.84
C GLU A 155 43.28 -59.76 -5.89
N SER A 156 44.11 -58.72 -6.05
CA SER A 156 45.29 -58.70 -6.93
C SER A 156 46.56 -58.96 -6.12
N TYR A 157 47.31 -60.03 -6.42
CA TYR A 157 48.60 -60.30 -5.77
C TYR A 157 49.52 -61.12 -6.65
N VAL A 158 50.83 -60.99 -6.42
CA VAL A 158 51.86 -61.78 -7.10
C VAL A 158 52.24 -62.96 -6.22
N THR A 159 52.23 -64.16 -6.80
CA THR A 159 52.65 -65.39 -6.13
C THR A 159 53.92 -65.89 -6.78
N ASP A 160 54.93 -66.15 -5.95
CA ASP A 160 56.15 -66.82 -6.37
C ASP A 160 56.00 -68.33 -6.17
N ARG A 161 56.20 -69.11 -7.23
CA ARG A 161 56.13 -70.58 -7.18
C ARG A 161 57.46 -71.23 -6.76
N ASP A 162 58.51 -70.43 -6.53
CA ASP A 162 59.82 -70.93 -6.11
C ASP A 162 59.83 -71.46 -4.67
N LEU A 163 59.31 -72.68 -4.52
CA LEU A 163 59.71 -73.62 -3.49
C LEU A 163 60.45 -74.78 -4.18
N CYS A 164 61.72 -74.56 -4.55
CA CYS A 164 62.56 -75.60 -5.13
C CYS A 164 62.76 -76.74 -4.11
N SER A 165 61.99 -77.82 -4.29
CA SER A 165 62.12 -79.08 -3.56
C SER A 165 62.72 -80.14 -4.48
N GLY A 166 64.01 -79.97 -4.82
CA GLY A 166 64.86 -81.04 -5.34
C GLY A 166 64.86 -81.25 -6.86
N THR A 167 66.08 -81.20 -7.40
CA THR A 167 66.60 -81.74 -8.68
C THR A 167 66.11 -81.21 -10.03
N ASP A 168 64.91 -80.66 -10.19
CA ASP A 168 64.50 -79.98 -11.43
C ASP A 168 63.93 -78.58 -11.09
N CYS A 169 64.81 -77.58 -11.03
CA CYS A 169 64.47 -76.19 -10.73
C CYS A 169 64.37 -75.46 -12.08
N ASP A 170 63.27 -75.72 -12.81
CA ASP A 170 62.81 -74.81 -13.87
C ASP A 170 62.23 -73.59 -13.14
N ASN A 171 62.93 -72.45 -13.18
CA ASN A 171 62.45 -71.18 -12.60
C ASN A 171 61.13 -70.78 -13.30
N LEU A 172 60.00 -71.20 -12.75
CA LEU A 172 58.68 -70.82 -13.20
C LEU A 172 58.48 -69.36 -12.75
N GLY A 173 58.32 -68.44 -13.71
CA GLY A 173 58.13 -67.02 -13.40
C GLY A 173 56.96 -66.76 -12.43
N GLN A 174 56.95 -65.57 -11.83
CA GLN A 174 55.91 -65.17 -10.89
C GLN A 174 54.54 -65.05 -11.58
N GLU A 175 53.47 -65.44 -10.87
CA GLU A 175 52.11 -65.33 -11.36
C GLU A 175 51.37 -64.18 -10.67
N CYS A 176 50.86 -63.24 -11.45
CA CYS A 176 49.92 -62.22 -10.98
C CYS A 176 48.49 -62.77 -11.07
N LEU A 177 47.84 -62.96 -9.92
CA LEU A 177 46.47 -63.44 -9.82
C LEU A 177 45.54 -62.27 -9.53
N ASN A 178 44.45 -62.16 -10.28
CA ASN A 178 43.40 -61.15 -10.11
C ASN A 178 42.06 -61.84 -9.94
N SER A 179 41.49 -61.77 -8.74
CA SER A 179 40.24 -62.46 -8.41
C SER A 179 39.19 -61.48 -7.88
N ILE A 180 38.00 -61.47 -8.47
CA ILE A 180 36.88 -60.70 -7.93
C ILE A 180 36.22 -61.50 -6.81
N ARG A 181 36.12 -60.90 -5.62
CA ARG A 181 35.52 -61.48 -4.42
C ARG A 181 34.33 -60.64 -3.97
N LEU A 182 33.23 -61.28 -3.60
CA LEU A 182 32.11 -60.62 -2.92
C LEU A 182 32.26 -60.84 -1.42
N LEU A 183 32.47 -59.76 -0.66
CA LEU A 183 32.72 -59.82 0.77
C LEU A 183 31.62 -59.09 1.55
N LEU A 184 31.42 -59.51 2.80
CA LEU A 184 30.56 -58.87 3.79
C LEU A 184 31.41 -58.36 4.96
N MET A 185 31.08 -57.15 5.40
CA MET A 185 31.63 -56.54 6.60
C MET A 185 30.52 -55.83 7.36
N ASP A 186 30.59 -55.85 8.69
CA ASP A 186 29.63 -55.17 9.55
C ASP A 186 29.66 -53.65 9.29
N ASN A 187 28.50 -53.01 9.19
CA ASN A 187 28.36 -51.57 8.92
C ASN A 187 29.11 -50.69 9.94
N SER A 188 29.32 -51.15 11.17
CA SER A 188 30.12 -50.42 12.16
C SER A 188 31.63 -50.38 11.85
N LEU A 189 32.12 -51.29 11.00
CA LEU A 189 33.54 -51.49 10.72
C LEU A 189 34.00 -50.97 9.36
N ILE A 190 33.09 -50.60 8.45
CA ILE A 190 33.42 -50.16 7.08
C ILE A 190 34.05 -48.76 6.99
N GLY A 191 34.33 -48.08 8.12
CA GLY A 191 34.89 -46.72 8.15
C GLY A 191 36.12 -46.54 7.23
N PRO A 192 37.14 -47.42 7.29
CA PRO A 192 38.31 -47.37 6.40
C PRO A 192 38.02 -47.65 4.91
N LEU A 193 36.85 -48.20 4.59
CA LEU A 193 36.40 -48.50 3.22
C LEU A 193 35.49 -47.41 2.63
N ARG A 194 35.03 -46.46 3.45
CA ARG A 194 34.21 -45.34 2.95
C ARG A 194 35.11 -44.32 2.30
N ASP A 195 34.72 -43.93 1.10
CA ASP A 195 35.34 -42.85 0.36
C ASP A 195 34.87 -41.48 0.89
N ASN A 196 35.81 -40.58 1.18
CA ASN A 196 35.52 -39.21 1.57
C ASN A 196 35.79 -38.25 0.41
N VAL A 197 35.04 -38.43 -0.69
CA VAL A 197 35.19 -37.62 -1.90
C VAL A 197 34.35 -36.36 -1.80
N ALA A 198 34.98 -35.21 -1.52
CA ALA A 198 34.29 -33.93 -1.50
C ALA A 198 33.77 -33.56 -2.89
N THR A 199 32.45 -33.66 -3.09
CA THR A 199 31.77 -33.29 -4.34
C THR A 199 30.79 -32.14 -4.13
N PRO A 200 30.51 -31.33 -5.17
CA PRO A 200 29.44 -30.33 -5.13
C PRO A 200 28.11 -30.91 -4.63
N HIS A 201 27.73 -32.11 -5.10
CA HIS A 201 26.50 -32.77 -4.65
C HIS A 201 26.43 -32.97 -3.12
N GLN A 202 27.53 -33.37 -2.47
CA GLN A 202 27.57 -33.52 -1.02
C GLN A 202 27.57 -32.16 -0.29
N ALA A 203 28.18 -31.13 -0.89
CA ALA A 203 28.18 -29.79 -0.32
C ALA A 203 26.76 -29.22 -0.19
N PHE A 204 25.83 -29.57 -1.10
CA PHE A 204 24.43 -29.12 -1.03
C PHE A 204 23.76 -29.35 0.33
N SER A 205 23.94 -30.54 0.93
CA SER A 205 23.33 -30.85 2.23
C SER A 205 23.97 -30.11 3.41
N MET A 206 25.12 -29.48 3.19
CA MET A 206 25.84 -28.68 4.20
C MET A 206 25.52 -27.18 4.08
N LEU A 207 24.77 -26.77 3.07
CA LEU A 207 24.42 -25.38 2.79
C LEU A 207 22.91 -25.20 2.89
N ASP A 208 22.47 -24.35 3.82
CA ASP A 208 21.06 -24.10 4.04
C ASP A 208 20.51 -23.08 3.04
N GLU A 209 19.22 -23.18 2.73
CA GLU A 209 18.53 -22.14 1.96
C GLU A 209 18.44 -20.86 2.80
N ILE A 210 18.72 -19.71 2.17
CA ILE A 210 18.51 -18.42 2.81
C ILE A 210 17.22 -17.82 2.27
N VAL A 211 16.29 -17.50 3.18
CA VAL A 211 15.06 -16.79 2.82
C VAL A 211 15.19 -15.31 3.16
N ALA A 212 15.05 -14.46 2.14
CA ALA A 212 15.04 -13.01 2.29
C ALA A 212 13.72 -12.53 2.91
N GLU A 213 13.79 -11.91 4.08
CA GLU A 213 12.61 -11.37 4.76
C GLU A 213 12.00 -10.22 3.97
N ARG A 214 10.67 -10.19 3.83
CA ARG A 214 9.97 -9.08 3.16
C ARG A 214 9.56 -8.00 4.17
N PRO A 215 9.94 -6.73 3.98
CA PRO A 215 9.44 -5.64 4.81
C PRO A 215 7.95 -5.42 4.52
N LEU A 216 7.15 -5.32 5.59
CA LEU A 216 5.72 -5.05 5.53
C LEU A 216 5.44 -3.61 5.98
N PHE A 217 4.59 -2.92 5.22
CA PHE A 217 4.23 -1.53 5.46
C PHE A 217 2.76 -1.45 5.85
N THR A 218 2.46 -0.64 6.87
CA THR A 218 1.11 -0.39 7.35
C THR A 218 0.93 1.11 7.57
N ALA A 219 -0.30 1.54 7.91
CA ALA A 219 -0.60 2.94 8.20
C ALA A 219 0.24 3.54 9.35
N SER A 220 0.89 2.71 10.18
CA SER A 220 1.79 3.20 11.23
C SER A 220 3.13 3.71 10.70
N VAL A 221 3.47 3.44 9.44
CA VAL A 221 4.67 3.98 8.79
C VAL A 221 4.33 5.37 8.28
N ASN A 222 4.54 6.40 9.09
CA ASN A 222 4.18 7.78 8.76
C ASN A 222 5.34 8.78 8.91
N ALA A 223 6.58 8.28 8.96
CA ALA A 223 7.79 9.08 9.03
C ALA A 223 8.99 8.32 8.41
N PRO A 224 10.00 9.02 7.88
CA PRO A 224 11.20 8.39 7.30
C PRO A 224 11.90 7.41 8.25
N GLY A 225 12.00 7.76 9.54
CA GLY A 225 12.62 6.89 10.55
C GLY A 225 11.88 5.56 10.77
N LEU A 226 10.55 5.59 10.75
CA LEU A 226 9.71 4.39 10.88
C LEU A 226 9.79 3.51 9.63
N LEU A 227 9.86 4.13 8.46
CA LEU A 227 10.08 3.42 7.20
C LEU A 227 11.44 2.70 7.21
N ALA A 228 12.50 3.42 7.57
CA ALA A 228 13.84 2.86 7.70
C ALA A 228 13.89 1.74 8.75
N GLN A 229 13.16 1.85 9.86
CA GLN A 229 13.08 0.81 10.87
C GLN A 229 12.48 -0.50 10.34
N ARG A 230 11.44 -0.45 9.47
CA ARG A 230 10.87 -1.66 8.85
C ARG A 230 11.88 -2.38 7.97
N TYR A 231 12.60 -1.64 7.14
CA TYR A 231 13.68 -2.22 6.34
C TYR A 231 14.82 -2.75 7.22
N ARG A 232 15.23 -2.01 8.25
CA ARG A 232 16.34 -2.40 9.14
C ARG A 232 16.06 -3.70 9.85
N SER A 233 14.82 -3.91 10.30
CA SER A 233 14.41 -5.20 10.88
C SER A 233 14.62 -6.35 9.90
N ALA A 234 14.15 -6.21 8.65
CA ALA A 234 14.32 -7.24 7.62
C ALA A 234 15.81 -7.46 7.29
N CYS A 235 16.58 -6.38 7.13
CA CYS A 235 18.00 -6.43 6.81
C CYS A 235 18.81 -7.12 7.91
N ASN A 236 18.52 -6.87 9.18
CA ASN A 236 19.21 -7.52 10.29
C ASN A 236 18.96 -9.03 10.31
N THR A 237 17.73 -9.46 10.02
CA THR A 237 17.41 -10.90 9.89
C THR A 237 18.16 -11.54 8.73
N ILE A 238 18.17 -10.90 7.55
CA ILE A 238 18.87 -11.43 6.37
C ILE A 238 20.38 -11.48 6.61
N HIS A 239 20.95 -10.42 7.19
CA HIS A 239 22.36 -10.33 7.56
C HIS A 239 22.77 -11.46 8.51
N GLY A 240 22.00 -11.72 9.56
CA GLY A 240 22.27 -12.81 10.49
C GLY A 240 22.33 -14.18 9.81
N LYS A 241 21.43 -14.44 8.86
CA LYS A 241 21.44 -15.68 8.05
C LYS A 241 22.69 -15.74 7.15
N LEU A 242 22.98 -14.69 6.39
CA LEU A 242 24.16 -14.61 5.52
C LEU A 242 25.47 -14.77 6.29
N ALA A 243 25.61 -14.12 7.45
CA ALA A 243 26.80 -14.20 8.28
C ALA A 243 27.04 -15.61 8.85
N THR A 244 25.99 -16.43 8.96
CA THR A 244 26.06 -17.82 9.43
C THR A 244 26.38 -18.78 8.27
N GLU A 245 25.79 -18.55 7.10
CA GLU A 245 25.90 -19.47 5.96
C GLU A 245 27.14 -19.22 5.08
N LEU A 246 27.54 -17.96 4.84
CA LEU A 246 28.67 -17.66 3.97
C LEU A 246 29.97 -18.40 4.35
N PRO A 247 30.36 -18.53 5.63
CA PRO A 247 31.54 -19.32 6.02
C PRO A 247 31.48 -20.81 5.66
N LYS A 248 30.28 -21.37 5.49
CA LYS A 248 30.12 -22.77 5.09
C LYS A 248 30.49 -23.00 3.63
N LEU A 249 30.34 -21.99 2.77
CA LEU A 249 30.56 -22.11 1.33
C LEU A 249 31.98 -22.58 1.02
N TYR A 250 33.01 -21.80 1.38
CA TYR A 250 34.38 -22.19 1.05
C TYR A 250 34.82 -23.44 1.82
N ARG A 251 34.41 -23.58 3.10
CA ARG A 251 34.68 -24.76 3.92
C ARG A 251 34.27 -26.07 3.26
N HIS A 252 33.07 -26.13 2.68
CA HIS A 252 32.53 -27.36 2.07
C HIS A 252 32.76 -27.44 0.56
N CYS A 253 33.11 -26.34 -0.11
CA CYS A 253 33.26 -26.27 -1.56
C CYS A 253 34.70 -26.04 -2.04
N SER A 254 35.68 -25.92 -1.12
CA SER A 254 37.09 -25.62 -1.46
C SER A 254 37.69 -26.54 -2.51
N ALA A 255 37.32 -27.83 -2.53
CA ALA A 255 37.78 -28.81 -3.51
C ALA A 255 37.54 -28.38 -4.97
N PHE A 256 36.44 -27.65 -5.23
CA PHE A 256 36.10 -27.17 -6.57
C PHE A 256 36.07 -25.64 -6.69
N LEU A 257 36.39 -24.90 -5.62
CA LEU A 257 36.53 -23.43 -5.62
C LEU A 257 37.96 -22.94 -5.38
N GLY A 258 38.91 -23.80 -5.00
CA GLY A 258 40.25 -23.39 -4.58
C GLY A 258 41.06 -22.61 -5.62
N GLY A 259 40.80 -22.81 -6.93
CA GLY A 259 41.42 -22.02 -7.99
C GLY A 259 40.74 -20.68 -8.29
N LEU A 260 39.60 -20.39 -7.66
CA LEU A 260 38.84 -19.16 -7.88
C LEU A 260 39.29 -18.03 -6.95
N PHE A 261 39.63 -18.37 -5.71
CA PHE A 261 40.05 -17.42 -4.69
C PHE A 261 41.49 -17.71 -4.24
N PRO A 262 42.29 -16.69 -3.91
CA PRO A 262 43.65 -16.90 -3.39
C PRO A 262 43.68 -17.57 -2.00
N GLY A 263 42.55 -17.59 -1.29
CA GLY A 263 42.32 -18.21 0.00
C GLY A 263 40.83 -18.14 0.36
N ASP A 264 40.45 -18.58 1.56
CA ASP A 264 39.06 -18.51 2.02
C ASP A 264 38.57 -17.05 2.09
N PRO A 265 37.57 -16.64 1.28
CA PRO A 265 37.10 -15.25 1.26
C PRO A 265 36.09 -14.95 2.39
N SER A 266 35.65 -15.96 3.15
CA SER A 266 34.51 -15.87 4.07
C SER A 266 34.70 -14.81 5.16
N ASP A 267 35.90 -14.71 5.73
CA ASP A 267 36.19 -13.71 6.77
C ASP A 267 36.06 -12.28 6.24
N ALA A 268 36.54 -12.04 5.01
CA ALA A 268 36.44 -10.74 4.36
C ALA A 268 34.98 -10.40 4.01
N TRP A 269 34.20 -11.39 3.56
CA TRP A 269 32.78 -11.22 3.29
C TRP A 269 31.99 -10.85 4.55
N VAL A 270 32.18 -11.61 5.64
CA VAL A 270 31.50 -11.37 6.91
C VAL A 270 31.90 -10.03 7.52
N ALA A 271 33.19 -9.65 7.43
CA ALA A 271 33.67 -8.35 7.88
C ALA A 271 33.00 -7.20 7.10
N ALA A 272 32.99 -7.26 5.76
CA ALA A 272 32.35 -6.25 4.92
C ALA A 272 30.84 -6.12 5.22
N LEU A 273 30.14 -7.25 5.37
CA LEU A 273 28.72 -7.24 5.74
C LEU A 273 28.49 -6.63 7.13
N LYS A 274 29.36 -6.90 8.12
CA LYS A 274 29.26 -6.30 9.46
C LYS A 274 29.47 -4.79 9.41
N GLU A 275 30.45 -4.31 8.63
CA GLU A 275 30.69 -2.88 8.43
C GLU A 275 29.48 -2.19 7.79
N LEU A 276 28.89 -2.79 6.75
CA LEU A 276 27.66 -2.29 6.14
C LEU A 276 26.49 -2.27 7.12
N ASN A 277 26.28 -3.35 7.88
CA ASN A 277 25.21 -3.41 8.87
C ASN A 277 25.37 -2.31 9.94
N ALA A 278 26.59 -2.06 10.41
CA ALA A 278 26.89 -0.99 11.35
C ALA A 278 26.62 0.41 10.74
N ALA A 279 27.00 0.63 9.48
CA ALA A 279 26.73 1.89 8.77
C ALA A 279 25.22 2.17 8.64
N PHE A 280 24.40 1.13 8.49
CA PHE A 280 22.94 1.24 8.38
C PHE A 280 22.18 1.18 9.73
N ALA A 281 22.89 1.13 10.86
CA ALA A 281 22.27 1.06 12.20
C ALA A 281 21.42 2.30 12.53
N ALA A 282 21.89 3.50 12.16
CA ALA A 282 21.18 4.77 12.34
C ALA A 282 20.85 5.47 11.03
N GLN A 283 21.43 5.05 9.90
CA GLN A 283 21.19 5.66 8.60
C GLN A 283 19.80 5.34 8.06
N ALA A 284 19.06 6.36 7.62
CA ALA A 284 17.76 6.20 6.96
C ALA A 284 17.88 6.28 5.43
N PHE A 285 18.79 7.12 4.92
CA PHE A 285 19.00 7.28 3.49
C PHE A 285 19.60 6.02 2.86
N GLY A 286 19.05 5.59 1.72
CA GLY A 286 19.54 4.44 0.97
C GLY A 286 19.27 3.07 1.60
N MET A 287 18.41 3.02 2.62
CA MET A 287 18.03 1.77 3.30
C MET A 287 17.40 0.76 2.31
N GLN A 288 16.67 1.24 1.30
CA GLN A 288 16.14 0.42 0.20
C GLN A 288 17.24 -0.24 -0.65
N TYR A 289 18.29 0.52 -0.99
CA TYR A 289 19.43 -0.04 -1.72
C TYR A 289 20.18 -1.11 -0.90
N TYR A 290 20.32 -0.90 0.42
CA TYR A 290 20.93 -1.91 1.28
C TYR A 290 20.07 -3.17 1.39
N TYR A 291 18.75 -3.01 1.49
CA TYR A 291 17.82 -4.14 1.46
C TYR A 291 17.92 -4.93 0.15
N ASP A 292 17.88 -4.23 -0.99
CA ASP A 292 17.99 -4.85 -2.31
C ASP A 292 19.33 -5.57 -2.50
N PHE A 293 20.45 -4.99 -2.02
CA PHE A 293 21.76 -5.66 -2.01
C PHE A 293 21.76 -6.97 -1.24
N LEU A 294 21.18 -6.99 -0.03
CA LEU A 294 21.09 -8.22 0.74
C LEU A 294 20.20 -9.26 0.03
N ARG A 295 19.11 -8.81 -0.62
CA ARG A 295 18.27 -9.70 -1.44
C ARG A 295 19.07 -10.28 -2.61
N ASP A 296 19.88 -9.47 -3.30
CA ASP A 296 20.72 -9.93 -4.41
C ASP A 296 21.73 -11.01 -3.97
N LEU A 297 22.29 -10.89 -2.75
CA LEU A 297 23.16 -11.92 -2.17
C LEU A 297 22.40 -13.21 -1.88
N VAL A 298 21.19 -13.11 -1.31
CA VAL A 298 20.34 -14.27 -1.04
C VAL A 298 19.95 -15.00 -2.33
N GLU A 299 19.52 -14.26 -3.36
CA GLU A 299 19.19 -14.83 -4.67
C GLU A 299 20.41 -15.55 -5.27
N THR A 300 21.59 -14.89 -5.28
CA THR A 300 22.82 -15.49 -5.82
C THR A 300 23.27 -16.73 -5.02
N TRP A 301 23.13 -16.72 -3.70
CA TRP A 301 23.43 -17.87 -2.83
C TRP A 301 22.53 -19.08 -3.15
N ASN A 302 21.23 -18.85 -3.25
CA ASN A 302 20.27 -19.91 -3.53
C ASN A 302 20.47 -20.48 -4.95
N ASP A 303 20.72 -19.63 -5.94
CA ASP A 303 21.04 -20.06 -7.30
C ASP A 303 22.32 -20.91 -7.32
N PHE A 304 23.38 -20.50 -6.61
CA PHE A 304 24.60 -21.29 -6.44
C PHE A 304 24.29 -22.67 -5.85
N ARG A 305 23.55 -22.70 -4.75
CA ARG A 305 23.15 -23.93 -4.07
C ARG A 305 22.35 -24.86 -4.98
N CYS A 306 21.45 -24.34 -5.80
CA CYS A 306 20.64 -25.12 -6.74
C CYS A 306 21.46 -25.77 -7.88
N LEU A 307 22.68 -25.30 -8.15
CA LEU A 307 23.59 -25.90 -9.12
C LEU A 307 24.49 -27.00 -8.53
N LEU A 308 24.40 -27.30 -7.25
CA LEU A 308 25.25 -28.32 -6.62
C LEU A 308 24.72 -29.77 -6.76
N PRO A 309 23.41 -30.04 -6.63
CA PRO A 309 22.87 -31.40 -6.73
C PRO A 309 23.20 -32.07 -8.07
N GLY A 310 23.60 -33.34 -8.02
CA GLY A 310 23.90 -34.16 -9.20
C GLY A 310 25.32 -33.99 -9.75
N GLU A 311 26.01 -32.91 -9.42
CA GLU A 311 27.41 -32.69 -9.83
C GLU A 311 28.36 -33.49 -8.93
N ARG A 312 28.97 -34.53 -9.51
CA ARG A 312 29.85 -35.51 -8.84
C ARG A 312 31.18 -35.71 -9.57
N SER A 313 31.53 -34.79 -10.47
CA SER A 313 32.75 -34.91 -11.26
C SER A 313 33.97 -34.87 -10.34
N TRP A 314 34.92 -35.75 -10.61
CA TRP A 314 36.18 -35.79 -9.88
C TRP A 314 37.35 -35.79 -10.85
N CYS A 315 38.11 -34.70 -10.84
CA CYS A 315 39.32 -34.57 -11.65
C CYS A 315 40.48 -35.31 -10.97
N CYS A 316 41.12 -36.24 -11.70
CA CYS A 316 42.28 -37.02 -11.24
C CYS A 316 42.05 -37.66 -9.85
N PRO A 317 41.21 -38.71 -9.75
CA PRO A 317 40.95 -39.39 -8.48
C PRO A 317 42.23 -39.89 -7.81
N ASP A 318 42.29 -39.78 -6.48
CA ASP A 318 43.39 -40.35 -5.70
C ASP A 318 43.35 -41.88 -5.78
N PRO A 319 44.41 -42.55 -6.31
CA PRO A 319 44.46 -44.00 -6.39
C PRO A 319 44.24 -44.70 -5.06
N ALA A 320 44.54 -44.05 -3.93
CA ALA A 320 44.39 -44.61 -2.58
C ALA A 320 42.95 -44.54 -2.01
N ALA A 321 42.00 -43.89 -2.67
CA ALA A 321 40.66 -43.66 -2.14
C ALA A 321 39.86 -44.96 -1.90
N PHE A 322 39.75 -45.80 -2.93
CA PHE A 322 39.17 -47.14 -2.85
C PHE A 322 39.89 -48.08 -3.83
N PRO A 323 41.19 -48.37 -3.58
CA PRO A 323 42.11 -48.88 -4.59
C PRO A 323 41.65 -50.21 -5.18
N LYS A 324 41.14 -51.11 -4.34
CA LYS A 324 40.77 -52.48 -4.73
C LYS A 324 39.33 -52.86 -4.41
N HIS A 325 38.47 -51.91 -4.02
CA HIS A 325 37.12 -52.26 -3.58
C HIS A 325 36.06 -51.27 -4.06
N LEU A 326 34.81 -51.73 -4.09
CA LEU A 326 33.61 -50.93 -4.27
C LEU A 326 32.55 -51.40 -3.26
N LEU A 327 32.06 -50.49 -2.43
CA LEU A 327 30.95 -50.78 -1.54
C LEU A 327 29.65 -50.85 -2.36
N LEU A 328 28.88 -51.92 -2.19
CA LEU A 328 27.67 -52.17 -2.98
C LEU A 328 26.38 -51.72 -2.28
N GLY A 329 26.46 -51.44 -0.98
CA GLY A 329 25.35 -51.03 -0.13
C GLY A 329 24.98 -52.06 0.93
N ASN A 330 24.00 -51.70 1.76
CA ASN A 330 23.51 -52.53 2.85
C ASN A 330 22.71 -53.74 2.32
N LEU A 331 22.73 -54.85 3.07
CA LEU A 331 21.90 -56.02 2.77
C LEU A 331 20.47 -55.94 3.34
N ALA A 332 20.25 -55.11 4.38
CA ALA A 332 18.92 -54.94 4.99
C ALA A 332 17.89 -54.43 3.97
N GLY A 333 16.72 -55.07 3.97
CA GLY A 333 15.57 -54.58 3.20
C GLY A 333 14.91 -53.36 3.85
N GLY A 334 14.48 -52.39 3.04
CA GLY A 334 13.65 -51.25 3.49
C GLY A 334 14.38 -49.94 3.80
N GLY A 335 15.72 -49.93 3.72
CA GLY A 335 16.54 -48.70 3.82
C GLY A 335 16.80 -48.02 2.47
N ASP A 336 17.57 -46.92 2.48
CA ASP A 336 18.04 -46.26 1.26
C ASP A 336 18.98 -47.22 0.48
N PRO A 337 18.63 -47.61 -0.76
CA PRO A 337 19.42 -48.56 -1.55
C PRO A 337 20.80 -48.02 -1.97
N ASP A 338 21.05 -46.72 -1.80
CA ASP A 338 22.33 -46.08 -2.10
C ASP A 338 23.16 -45.79 -0.83
N GLN A 339 22.65 -46.13 0.36
CA GLN A 339 23.41 -46.03 1.60
C GLN A 339 24.61 -46.99 1.58
N ASN A 340 25.78 -46.50 1.98
CA ASN A 340 27.05 -47.25 1.96
C ASN A 340 27.40 -47.85 0.58
N ARG A 341 26.99 -47.18 -0.49
CA ARG A 341 27.29 -47.61 -1.86
C ARG A 341 28.24 -46.62 -2.51
N THR A 342 29.37 -47.12 -3.02
CA THR A 342 30.34 -46.29 -3.76
C THR A 342 29.66 -45.74 -5.00
N GLN A 343 29.55 -44.42 -5.06
CA GLN A 343 28.91 -43.72 -6.16
C GLN A 343 29.80 -43.71 -7.40
N PHE A 344 29.22 -43.42 -8.56
CA PHE A 344 30.01 -43.13 -9.76
C PHE A 344 30.46 -41.67 -9.75
N TYR A 345 31.76 -41.47 -9.95
CA TYR A 345 32.42 -40.18 -10.07
C TYR A 345 32.96 -40.04 -11.49
N PRO A 346 32.25 -39.34 -12.40
CA PRO A 346 32.72 -39.14 -13.76
C PRO A 346 33.97 -38.25 -13.78
N SER A 347 34.84 -38.49 -14.77
CA SER A 347 35.88 -37.51 -15.09
C SER A 347 35.25 -36.21 -15.62
N LEU A 348 36.03 -35.13 -15.67
CA LEU A 348 35.58 -33.90 -16.34
C LEU A 348 35.25 -34.09 -17.82
N LEU A 349 35.90 -35.05 -18.51
CA LEU A 349 35.64 -35.32 -19.92
C LEU A 349 34.33 -36.10 -20.14
N ALA A 350 34.01 -37.01 -19.22
CA ALA A 350 32.81 -37.84 -19.30
C ALA A 350 31.58 -37.20 -18.63
N SER A 351 31.81 -36.21 -17.78
CA SER A 351 30.75 -35.51 -17.06
C SER A 351 29.86 -34.70 -17.99
N ARG A 352 28.55 -34.75 -17.72
CA ARG A 352 27.53 -33.95 -18.42
C ARG A 352 27.19 -32.66 -17.69
N THR A 353 27.76 -32.43 -16.50
CA THR A 353 27.42 -31.33 -15.59
C THR A 353 28.52 -30.28 -15.49
N VAL A 354 29.58 -30.38 -16.32
CA VAL A 354 30.70 -29.40 -16.35
C VAL A 354 30.22 -27.95 -16.48
N GLU A 355 29.21 -27.69 -17.32
CA GLU A 355 28.62 -26.34 -17.47
C GLU A 355 27.91 -25.86 -16.20
N GLN A 356 27.24 -26.78 -15.48
CA GLN A 356 26.60 -26.50 -14.21
C GLN A 356 27.66 -26.16 -13.13
N LEU A 357 28.79 -26.88 -13.08
CA LEU A 357 29.90 -26.56 -12.19
C LEU A 357 30.56 -25.21 -12.53
N ASP A 358 30.74 -24.91 -13.81
CA ASP A 358 31.25 -23.61 -14.26
C ASP A 358 30.33 -22.46 -13.84
N HIS A 359 29.01 -22.63 -13.98
CA HIS A 359 28.02 -21.65 -13.53
C HIS A 359 28.03 -21.50 -12.00
N ALA A 360 28.17 -22.59 -11.24
CA ALA A 360 28.33 -22.51 -9.78
C ALA A 360 29.59 -21.71 -9.39
N ARG A 361 30.72 -21.95 -10.05
CA ARG A 361 31.95 -21.17 -9.84
C ARG A 361 31.75 -19.68 -10.18
N PHE A 362 31.04 -19.39 -11.26
CA PHE A 362 30.68 -18.01 -11.62
C PHE A 362 29.82 -17.33 -10.55
N LEU A 363 28.82 -18.01 -9.99
CA LEU A 363 27.97 -17.45 -8.94
C LEU A 363 28.73 -17.22 -7.63
N ALA A 364 29.69 -18.09 -7.28
CA ALA A 364 30.60 -17.85 -6.15
C ALA A 364 31.45 -16.58 -6.37
N GLN A 365 31.96 -16.36 -7.58
CA GLN A 365 32.68 -15.13 -7.94
C GLN A 365 31.75 -13.91 -7.94
N LYS A 366 30.50 -14.07 -8.40
CA LYS A 366 29.47 -13.03 -8.34
C LYS A 366 29.21 -12.60 -6.89
N LEU A 367 29.04 -13.53 -5.94
CA LEU A 367 28.89 -13.20 -4.52
C LEU A 367 30.03 -12.31 -4.01
N ASP A 368 31.29 -12.66 -4.27
CA ASP A 368 32.45 -11.84 -3.91
C ASP A 368 32.37 -10.44 -4.54
N THR A 369 32.01 -10.38 -5.83
CA THR A 369 31.90 -9.12 -6.58
C THR A 369 30.80 -8.23 -6.01
N LEU A 370 29.62 -8.77 -5.71
CA LEU A 370 28.49 -8.01 -5.15
C LEU A 370 28.89 -7.39 -3.80
N ILE A 371 29.50 -8.17 -2.91
CA ILE A 371 29.93 -7.71 -1.58
C ILE A 371 30.98 -6.59 -1.69
N ARG A 372 31.97 -6.75 -2.58
CA ARG A 372 33.05 -5.76 -2.74
C ARG A 372 32.58 -4.47 -3.39
N THR A 373 31.68 -4.56 -4.37
CA THR A 373 31.30 -3.43 -5.23
C THR A 373 30.08 -2.67 -4.75
N PHE A 374 29.31 -3.20 -3.79
CA PHE A 374 28.20 -2.45 -3.19
C PHE A 374 28.70 -1.15 -2.54
N ARG A 375 28.18 -0.01 -3.01
CA ARG A 375 28.42 1.29 -2.39
C ARG A 375 27.13 2.10 -2.42
N LEU A 376 26.83 2.75 -1.30
CA LEU A 376 25.70 3.64 -1.21
C LEU A 376 25.88 4.80 -2.21
N PRO A 377 24.97 5.00 -3.17
CA PRO A 377 25.14 6.06 -4.15
C PRO A 377 24.93 7.45 -3.55
N GLU A 378 25.71 8.43 -4.03
CA GLU A 378 25.56 9.83 -3.66
C GLU A 378 24.33 10.44 -4.37
N PRO A 379 23.42 11.12 -3.64
CA PRO A 379 22.19 11.66 -4.23
C PRO A 379 22.44 12.94 -5.05
N GLN A 380 23.44 13.75 -4.68
CA GLN A 380 23.69 15.04 -5.32
C GLN A 380 24.33 14.87 -6.69
N GLY A 381 23.68 15.38 -7.74
CA GLY A 381 24.21 15.34 -9.12
C GLY A 381 24.05 14.00 -9.84
N ALA A 382 23.42 13.00 -9.21
CA ALA A 382 23.11 11.73 -9.87
C ALA A 382 22.10 11.95 -11.01
N ALA A 383 22.40 11.39 -12.19
CA ALA A 383 21.45 11.42 -13.30
C ALA A 383 20.27 10.49 -13.00
N ILE A 384 19.04 10.92 -13.25
CA ILE A 384 17.88 10.02 -13.15
C ILE A 384 17.82 9.19 -14.43
N ARG A 385 17.97 7.87 -14.32
CA ARG A 385 17.99 6.96 -15.47
C ARG A 385 16.92 5.90 -15.34
N ILE A 386 16.27 5.61 -16.46
CA ILE A 386 15.33 4.51 -16.61
C ILE A 386 16.00 3.41 -17.42
N THR A 387 16.22 2.25 -16.80
CA THR A 387 16.90 1.11 -17.43
C THR A 387 15.91 -0.03 -17.62
N PRO A 388 15.62 -0.46 -18.85
CA PRO A 388 14.82 -1.66 -19.13
C PRO A 388 15.44 -2.90 -18.45
N SER A 389 14.59 -3.71 -17.82
CA SER A 389 14.99 -4.85 -17.01
C SER A 389 13.87 -5.91 -16.97
N LEU A 390 14.15 -7.01 -16.29
CA LEU A 390 13.18 -8.04 -15.94
C LEU A 390 12.77 -7.94 -14.48
N SER A 391 11.58 -8.46 -14.15
CA SER A 391 11.00 -8.45 -12.80
C SER A 391 11.60 -9.55 -11.90
N GLY A 392 11.17 -9.58 -10.64
CA GLY A 392 11.54 -10.59 -9.66
C GLY A 392 11.23 -12.05 -10.04
N GLU A 393 10.44 -12.28 -11.09
CA GLU A 393 10.11 -13.62 -11.60
C GLU A 393 11.25 -14.24 -12.42
N GLN A 394 12.19 -13.42 -12.90
CA GLN A 394 13.33 -13.85 -13.69
C GLN A 394 14.59 -13.91 -12.81
N ALA A 395 15.54 -14.79 -13.13
CA ALA A 395 16.80 -14.91 -12.40
C ALA A 395 17.54 -13.56 -12.31
N LEU A 396 18.22 -13.31 -11.19
CA LEU A 396 18.90 -12.03 -10.94
C LEU A 396 19.89 -11.66 -12.06
N GLU A 397 20.59 -12.65 -12.61
CA GLU A 397 21.56 -12.47 -13.68
C GLU A 397 20.98 -12.00 -15.02
N GLU A 398 19.68 -12.17 -15.26
CA GLU A 398 19.00 -11.69 -16.47
C GLU A 398 18.42 -10.26 -16.29
N ARG A 399 18.44 -9.73 -15.06
CA ARG A 399 17.99 -8.37 -14.74
C ARG A 399 19.09 -7.35 -15.04
N ALA A 400 18.73 -6.07 -15.16
CA ALA A 400 19.72 -5.01 -15.31
C ALA A 400 20.52 -4.81 -14.01
N ILE A 401 21.82 -4.52 -14.13
CA ILE A 401 22.74 -4.27 -13.01
C ILE A 401 22.30 -3.00 -12.26
N PRO A 402 21.96 -3.11 -10.97
CA PRO A 402 21.53 -1.98 -10.14
C PRO A 402 22.55 -0.86 -9.99
N TYR A 403 22.04 0.35 -9.71
CA TYR A 403 22.85 1.57 -9.53
C TYR A 403 23.91 1.47 -8.42
N TYR A 404 23.61 0.74 -7.34
CA TYR A 404 24.45 0.65 -6.14
C TYR A 404 25.68 -0.28 -6.27
N TYR A 405 25.92 -0.89 -7.44
CA TYR A 405 27.16 -1.59 -7.72
C TYR A 405 28.13 -0.74 -8.53
N ARG A 406 29.30 -0.47 -7.95
CA ARG A 406 30.38 0.25 -8.64
C ARG A 406 31.03 -0.61 -9.72
N VAL A 407 31.38 0.05 -10.82
CA VAL A 407 32.26 -0.55 -11.84
C VAL A 407 33.69 -0.46 -11.31
N ASP A 408 34.20 -1.59 -10.83
CA ASP A 408 35.59 -1.72 -10.37
C ASP A 408 36.49 -2.27 -11.49
N SER A 409 37.72 -1.79 -11.61
CA SER A 409 38.63 -2.24 -12.67
C SER A 409 39.27 -3.59 -12.38
N GLY A 410 39.43 -3.96 -11.10
CA GLY A 410 40.01 -5.24 -10.70
C GLY A 410 38.99 -6.37 -10.75
N ASN A 411 37.76 -6.10 -10.32
CA ASN A 411 36.66 -7.06 -10.38
C ASN A 411 35.36 -6.41 -10.93
N PRO A 412 35.29 -6.17 -12.25
CA PRO A 412 34.16 -5.44 -12.84
C PRO A 412 32.84 -6.18 -12.72
N ILE A 413 31.84 -5.51 -12.15
CA ILE A 413 30.50 -6.09 -11.94
C ILE A 413 29.87 -6.63 -13.22
N HIS A 414 30.03 -5.94 -14.35
CA HIS A 414 29.45 -6.37 -15.64
C HIS A 414 30.04 -7.69 -16.16
N ARG A 415 31.25 -8.08 -15.72
CA ARG A 415 31.84 -9.39 -16.07
C ARG A 415 31.41 -10.51 -15.15
N ASN A 416 30.86 -10.19 -13.99
CA ASN A 416 30.43 -11.15 -12.98
C ASN A 416 28.92 -11.06 -12.72
N TRP A 417 28.15 -10.59 -13.72
CA TRP A 417 26.70 -10.42 -13.57
C TRP A 417 25.89 -11.54 -14.22
N ASN A 418 26.15 -11.82 -15.50
CA ASN A 418 25.42 -12.80 -16.31
C ASN A 418 26.37 -13.86 -16.88
N HIS A 419 26.18 -15.12 -16.46
CA HIS A 419 27.06 -16.24 -16.83
C HIS A 419 27.12 -16.47 -18.34
N ARG A 420 25.96 -16.47 -19.01
CA ARG A 420 25.85 -16.68 -20.45
C ARG A 420 26.57 -15.58 -21.24
N LEU A 421 26.39 -14.31 -20.86
CA LEU A 421 27.09 -13.20 -21.51
C LEU A 421 28.60 -13.28 -21.26
N HIS A 422 29.01 -13.66 -20.05
CA HIS A 422 30.42 -13.84 -19.71
C HIS A 422 31.11 -14.89 -20.57
N ARG A 423 30.50 -16.07 -20.68
CA ARG A 423 31.01 -17.16 -21.52
C ARG A 423 31.11 -16.79 -23.00
N CYS A 424 30.21 -15.93 -23.49
CA CYS A 424 30.25 -15.44 -24.86
C CYS A 424 31.18 -14.24 -25.08
N GLY A 425 31.86 -13.73 -24.05
CA GLY A 425 32.65 -12.49 -24.13
C GLY A 425 31.80 -11.24 -24.41
N MET A 426 30.52 -11.29 -24.04
CA MET A 426 29.51 -10.24 -24.27
C MET A 426 29.14 -9.48 -23.00
N ASP A 427 30.05 -9.42 -22.02
CA ASP A 427 29.84 -8.78 -20.71
C ASP A 427 29.38 -7.31 -20.82
N SER A 428 29.89 -6.60 -21.85
CA SER A 428 29.52 -5.20 -22.14
C SER A 428 28.08 -5.04 -22.66
N GLY A 429 27.38 -6.15 -22.95
CA GLY A 429 25.97 -6.18 -23.32
C GLY A 429 24.99 -6.20 -22.13
N ASN A 430 25.49 -6.24 -20.89
CA ASN A 430 24.65 -6.11 -19.71
C ASN A 430 23.99 -4.72 -19.65
N TYR A 431 22.70 -4.66 -19.32
CA TYR A 431 21.99 -3.41 -19.09
C TYR A 431 22.32 -2.92 -17.68
N SER A 432 22.53 -1.62 -17.51
CA SER A 432 22.88 -1.05 -16.21
C SER A 432 22.64 0.44 -16.16
N TYR A 433 22.34 0.97 -14.97
CA TYR A 433 22.51 2.39 -14.71
C TYR A 433 23.94 2.86 -15.04
N ASN A 434 24.95 2.07 -14.67
CA ASN A 434 26.37 2.39 -14.83
C ASN A 434 26.94 2.00 -16.21
N ALA A 435 26.08 1.68 -17.19
CA ALA A 435 26.47 1.27 -18.55
C ALA A 435 27.51 2.18 -19.24
N PRO A 436 27.44 3.53 -19.12
CA PRO A 436 28.47 4.40 -19.70
C PRO A 436 29.87 4.19 -19.11
N LEU A 437 29.98 3.77 -17.85
CA LEU A 437 31.27 3.64 -17.15
C LEU A 437 32.11 2.46 -17.64
N TYR A 438 31.47 1.37 -18.08
CA TYR A 438 32.17 0.24 -18.72
C TYR A 438 32.06 0.25 -20.25
N ARG A 439 31.57 1.36 -20.83
CA ARG A 439 31.38 1.52 -22.29
C ARG A 439 30.56 0.37 -22.86
N ALA A 440 29.35 0.19 -22.33
CA ALA A 440 28.41 -0.82 -22.80
C ALA A 440 28.27 -0.81 -24.33
N THR A 441 27.99 -1.97 -24.92
CA THR A 441 27.87 -2.15 -26.37
C THR A 441 26.45 -2.58 -26.76
N GLY A 442 26.15 -2.49 -28.06
CA GLY A 442 24.83 -2.85 -28.59
C GLY A 442 23.70 -2.03 -27.95
N ALA A 443 22.56 -2.68 -27.71
CA ALA A 443 21.39 -2.03 -27.13
C ALA A 443 21.62 -1.53 -25.69
N ALA A 444 22.55 -2.12 -24.92
CA ALA A 444 22.84 -1.67 -23.57
C ALA A 444 23.51 -0.28 -23.50
N ALA A 445 24.15 0.17 -24.60
CA ALA A 445 24.75 1.50 -24.69
C ALA A 445 23.71 2.64 -24.72
N ALA A 446 22.54 2.37 -25.31
CA ALA A 446 21.43 3.32 -25.47
C ALA A 446 20.08 2.57 -25.36
N PRO A 447 19.71 2.12 -24.15
CA PRO A 447 18.70 1.08 -23.98
C PRO A 447 17.29 1.49 -24.39
N LEU A 448 16.93 2.77 -24.25
CA LEU A 448 15.60 3.28 -24.63
C LEU A 448 15.47 3.56 -26.13
N ALA A 449 16.59 3.63 -26.86
CA ALA A 449 16.58 3.76 -28.33
C ALA A 449 16.38 2.42 -29.05
N ALA A 450 16.49 1.30 -28.32
CA ALA A 450 16.31 -0.05 -28.84
C ALA A 450 14.90 -0.60 -28.55
N GLN A 451 14.58 -1.79 -29.06
CA GLN A 451 13.30 -2.47 -28.79
C GLN A 451 13.16 -2.82 -27.31
N ILE A 452 12.16 -2.24 -26.65
CA ILE A 452 11.89 -2.44 -25.22
C ILE A 452 10.84 -3.53 -24.93
N GLY A 453 10.14 -4.04 -25.95
CA GLY A 453 9.00 -4.97 -25.78
C GLY A 453 9.30 -6.30 -25.05
N ARG A 454 10.57 -6.70 -24.93
CA ARG A 454 10.98 -7.88 -24.15
C ARG A 454 11.04 -7.62 -22.63
N PHE A 455 11.01 -6.36 -22.20
CA PHE A 455 11.21 -5.98 -20.80
C PHE A 455 9.87 -5.71 -20.14
N GLY A 456 9.51 -6.56 -19.17
CA GLY A 456 8.32 -6.37 -18.33
C GLY A 456 8.52 -5.39 -17.17
N PHE A 457 9.74 -4.89 -16.97
CA PHE A 457 10.11 -4.04 -15.83
C PHE A 457 11.08 -2.93 -16.24
N PHE A 458 10.99 -1.78 -15.56
CA PHE A 458 11.86 -0.64 -15.76
C PHE A 458 12.44 -0.21 -14.43
N ARG A 459 13.76 -0.38 -14.26
CA ARG A 459 14.47 0.18 -13.10
C ARG A 459 14.51 1.69 -13.24
N VAL A 460 14.12 2.41 -12.19
CA VAL A 460 14.15 3.87 -12.15
C VAL A 460 15.07 4.27 -11.02
N GLU A 461 16.25 4.78 -11.34
CA GLU A 461 17.33 4.90 -10.36
C GLU A 461 17.98 6.29 -10.42
N GLY A 462 18.69 6.66 -9.35
CA GLY A 462 19.30 7.99 -9.20
C GLY A 462 18.35 9.06 -8.66
N HIS A 463 17.12 8.71 -8.28
CA HIS A 463 16.10 9.66 -7.85
C HIS A 463 16.01 9.86 -6.32
N LEU A 464 16.41 8.86 -5.52
CA LEU A 464 16.40 8.96 -4.05
C LEU A 464 17.37 10.06 -3.57
N GLY A 465 16.92 10.86 -2.60
CA GLY A 465 17.67 11.99 -2.03
C GLY A 465 17.60 13.28 -2.84
N GLN A 466 16.88 13.30 -3.97
CA GLN A 466 16.68 14.51 -4.78
C GLN A 466 15.31 15.16 -4.52
N SER A 467 15.13 16.41 -4.97
CA SER A 467 13.86 17.11 -4.79
C SER A 467 12.74 16.49 -5.64
N LEU A 468 11.57 16.33 -5.05
CA LEU A 468 10.39 15.71 -5.68
C LEU A 468 10.07 16.32 -7.04
N LYS A 469 10.14 17.65 -7.15
CA LYS A 469 9.85 18.37 -8.38
C LYS A 469 10.83 17.97 -9.49
N THR A 470 12.13 18.04 -9.23
CA THR A 470 13.17 17.68 -10.20
C THR A 470 13.02 16.24 -10.65
N VAL A 471 12.75 15.33 -9.70
CA VAL A 471 12.57 13.91 -9.98
C VAL A 471 11.35 13.66 -10.85
N THR A 472 10.20 14.21 -10.46
CA THR A 472 8.94 14.03 -11.18
C THR A 472 9.04 14.58 -12.59
N ASP A 473 9.53 15.81 -12.75
CA ASP A 473 9.71 16.46 -14.05
C ASP A 473 10.65 15.63 -14.96
N ALA A 474 11.74 15.09 -14.41
CA ALA A 474 12.70 14.28 -15.16
C ALA A 474 12.15 12.91 -15.58
N ILE A 475 11.38 12.23 -14.73
CA ILE A 475 10.80 10.91 -15.05
C ILE A 475 9.64 11.09 -16.04
N GLU A 476 8.73 12.04 -15.79
CA GLU A 476 7.60 12.32 -16.70
C GLU A 476 8.10 12.75 -18.08
N LYS A 477 9.16 13.56 -18.14
CA LYS A 477 9.83 13.89 -19.40
C LYS A 477 10.34 12.65 -20.13
N GLN A 478 11.04 11.74 -19.44
CA GLN A 478 11.54 10.52 -20.07
C GLN A 478 10.39 9.58 -20.51
N ILE A 479 9.30 9.50 -19.75
CA ILE A 479 8.10 8.73 -20.14
C ILE A 479 7.55 9.23 -21.48
N VAL A 480 7.41 10.55 -21.63
CA VAL A 480 6.90 11.17 -22.87
C VAL A 480 7.91 11.02 -24.02
N ASP A 481 9.19 11.33 -23.77
CA ASP A 481 10.23 11.32 -24.81
C ASP A 481 10.45 9.91 -25.39
N TRP A 482 10.23 8.85 -24.59
CA TRP A 482 10.51 7.45 -24.99
C TRP A 482 9.27 6.54 -25.05
N ASN A 483 8.05 7.08 -24.90
CA ASN A 483 6.79 6.33 -24.87
C ASN A 483 6.80 5.16 -23.86
N LEU A 484 7.29 5.41 -22.63
CA LEU A 484 7.44 4.35 -21.64
C LEU A 484 6.08 3.92 -21.06
N PRO A 485 5.82 2.62 -20.90
CA PRO A 485 4.49 2.11 -20.55
C PRO A 485 4.25 2.08 -19.04
N PHE A 486 4.48 3.19 -18.31
CA PHE A 486 4.16 3.26 -16.88
C PHE A 486 3.84 4.69 -16.43
N TRP A 487 3.30 4.83 -15.21
CA TRP A 487 2.94 6.12 -14.63
C TRP A 487 3.74 6.44 -13.37
N VAL A 488 3.78 7.71 -12.99
CA VAL A 488 4.40 8.19 -11.75
C VAL A 488 3.34 8.83 -10.86
N HIS A 489 3.34 8.46 -9.60
CA HIS A 489 2.48 9.02 -8.57
C HIS A 489 3.33 9.40 -7.35
N ALA A 490 2.97 10.48 -6.65
CA ALA A 490 3.77 11.01 -5.54
C ALA A 490 2.95 11.03 -4.25
N VAL A 491 3.53 10.51 -3.17
CA VAL A 491 2.85 10.32 -1.89
C VAL A 491 3.72 10.89 -0.76
N MET A 492 3.11 11.63 0.15
CA MET A 492 3.80 12.33 1.24
C MET A 492 3.96 11.43 2.47
N LEU A 493 5.19 11.31 2.98
CA LEU A 493 5.54 10.57 4.18
C LEU A 493 5.54 11.50 5.39
N GLY A 494 4.37 11.70 5.96
CA GLY A 494 4.16 12.52 7.15
C GLY A 494 2.69 12.61 7.51
N PRO A 495 2.35 13.16 8.70
CA PRO A 495 0.97 13.38 9.10
C PRO A 495 0.39 14.70 8.56
N ASP A 496 1.25 15.65 8.16
CA ASP A 496 0.85 17.01 7.79
C ASP A 496 0.41 17.13 6.32
N ARG A 497 -0.90 17.22 6.09
CA ARG A 497 -1.52 17.39 4.77
C ARG A 497 -1.15 18.71 4.10
N SER A 498 -0.76 19.73 4.86
CA SER A 498 -0.37 21.04 4.30
C SER A 498 0.95 20.96 3.51
N ARG A 499 1.75 19.92 3.74
CA ARG A 499 3.02 19.65 3.05
C ARG A 499 2.86 18.92 1.73
N ILE A 500 1.63 18.55 1.35
CA ILE A 500 1.36 17.91 0.05
C ILE A 500 1.61 18.92 -1.07
N VAL A 501 2.65 18.67 -1.88
CA VAL A 501 3.09 19.58 -2.94
C VAL A 501 2.38 19.32 -4.27
N LYS A 502 2.31 18.05 -4.68
CA LYS A 502 1.68 17.64 -5.92
C LYS A 502 0.21 17.34 -5.64
N LYS A 503 -0.60 18.39 -5.55
CA LYS A 503 -2.05 18.23 -5.63
C LYS A 503 -2.42 18.01 -7.09
N PRO A 504 -3.34 17.09 -7.41
CA PRO A 504 -3.98 17.08 -8.71
C PRO A 504 -4.51 18.48 -9.03
N GLY A 505 -4.70 18.79 -10.32
CA GLY A 505 -5.45 20.00 -10.70
C GLY A 505 -6.85 20.02 -10.09
N ILE A 506 -7.71 20.93 -10.54
CA ILE A 506 -9.10 20.96 -10.07
C ILE A 506 -9.72 19.57 -10.30
N ARG A 507 -10.22 18.95 -9.24
CA ARG A 507 -10.96 17.69 -9.32
C ARG A 507 -12.39 18.03 -9.73
N TYR A 508 -12.59 18.41 -10.99
CA TYR A 508 -13.90 18.77 -11.48
C TYR A 508 -14.83 17.55 -11.38
N THR A 509 -15.95 17.72 -10.70
CA THR A 509 -16.86 16.62 -10.33
C THR A 509 -18.30 17.04 -10.54
N ASP A 510 -19.25 16.12 -10.37
CA ASP A 510 -20.68 16.44 -10.48
C ASP A 510 -21.15 17.50 -9.47
N LEU A 511 -20.43 17.67 -8.35
CA LEU A 511 -20.67 18.78 -7.42
C LEU A 511 -20.37 20.14 -8.07
N HIS A 512 -19.33 20.22 -8.90
CA HIS A 512 -19.00 21.43 -9.65
C HIS A 512 -20.03 21.69 -10.76
N ARG A 513 -20.50 20.64 -11.45
CA ARG A 513 -21.58 20.74 -12.44
C ARG A 513 -22.89 21.22 -11.81
N PHE A 514 -23.23 20.68 -10.63
CA PHE A 514 -24.40 21.10 -9.87
C PHE A 514 -24.26 22.54 -9.37
N HIS A 515 -23.08 22.91 -8.90
CA HIS A 515 -22.77 24.28 -8.52
C HIS A 515 -22.89 25.25 -9.71
N TYR A 516 -22.41 24.87 -10.90
CA TYR A 516 -22.62 25.63 -12.13
C TYR A 516 -24.11 25.78 -12.48
N LEU A 517 -24.90 24.71 -12.43
CA LEU A 517 -26.35 24.77 -12.64
C LEU A 517 -27.02 25.77 -11.68
N LEU A 518 -26.66 25.71 -10.39
CA LEU A 518 -27.22 26.59 -9.37
C LEU A 518 -26.83 28.06 -9.60
N ARG A 519 -25.57 28.35 -9.96
CA ARG A 519 -25.12 29.71 -10.31
C ARG A 519 -25.92 30.26 -11.50
N GLN A 520 -26.18 29.42 -12.50
CA GLN A 520 -26.98 29.81 -13.65
C GLN A 520 -28.43 30.08 -13.27
N ASP A 521 -29.05 29.24 -12.43
CA ASP A 521 -30.42 29.46 -11.96
C ASP A 521 -30.55 30.78 -11.18
N VAL A 522 -29.66 31.04 -10.22
CA VAL A 522 -29.62 32.33 -9.49
C VAL A 522 -29.41 33.51 -10.44
N SER A 523 -28.49 33.38 -11.41
CA SER A 523 -28.24 34.41 -12.42
C SER A 523 -29.48 34.71 -13.27
N HIS A 524 -30.27 33.69 -13.60
CA HIS A 524 -31.54 33.82 -14.32
C HIS A 524 -32.64 34.45 -13.46
N GLN A 525 -32.77 34.05 -12.20
CA GLN A 525 -33.73 34.65 -11.26
C GLN A 525 -33.46 36.14 -11.05
N LEU A 526 -32.19 36.53 -10.91
CA LEU A 526 -31.79 37.94 -10.87
C LEU A 526 -32.10 38.68 -12.18
N GLY A 527 -32.00 38.01 -13.33
CA GLY A 527 -32.46 38.52 -14.61
C GLY A 527 -33.98 38.80 -14.62
N GLU A 528 -34.79 37.88 -14.09
CA GLU A 528 -36.24 38.08 -13.96
C GLU A 528 -36.57 39.24 -13.02
N VAL A 529 -35.85 39.38 -11.91
CA VAL A 529 -35.98 40.49 -10.97
C VAL A 529 -35.71 41.83 -11.64
N VAL A 530 -34.68 41.93 -12.49
CA VAL A 530 -34.36 43.15 -13.25
C VAL A 530 -35.44 43.45 -14.29
N ASN A 531 -35.91 42.44 -15.02
CA ASN A 531 -36.99 42.64 -16.00
C ASN A 531 -38.30 43.06 -15.32
N PHE A 532 -38.60 42.46 -14.17
CA PHE A 532 -39.76 42.79 -13.36
C PHE A 532 -39.68 44.19 -12.78
N SER A 533 -38.54 44.61 -12.21
CA SER A 533 -38.36 45.97 -11.68
C SER A 533 -38.52 47.04 -12.77
N GLN A 534 -38.05 46.75 -13.98
CA GLN A 534 -38.24 47.64 -15.13
C GLN A 534 -39.70 47.75 -15.54
N ASN A 535 -40.44 46.65 -15.63
CA ASN A 535 -41.87 46.64 -15.94
C ASN A 535 -42.67 47.34 -14.83
N PHE A 536 -42.37 47.04 -13.57
CA PHE A 536 -42.97 47.71 -12.40
C PHE A 536 -42.81 49.23 -12.51
N LYS A 537 -41.59 49.72 -12.73
CA LYS A 537 -41.31 51.15 -12.95
C LYS A 537 -42.15 51.73 -14.09
N GLN A 538 -42.21 51.05 -15.24
CA GLN A 538 -42.99 51.52 -16.40
C GLN A 538 -44.49 51.61 -16.09
N LYS A 539 -45.05 50.66 -15.33
CA LYS A 539 -46.46 50.67 -14.90
C LYS A 539 -46.75 51.81 -13.94
N VAL A 540 -45.87 52.07 -12.98
CA VAL A 540 -46.01 53.22 -12.05
C VAL A 540 -45.95 54.54 -12.82
N HIS A 541 -44.95 54.72 -13.69
CA HIS A 541 -44.83 55.92 -14.54
C HIS A 541 -46.04 56.10 -15.47
N ARG A 542 -46.58 55.02 -16.03
CA ARG A 542 -47.81 55.07 -16.83
C ARG A 542 -49.01 55.51 -15.97
N ALA A 543 -49.18 54.93 -14.78
CA ALA A 543 -50.29 55.26 -13.90
C ALA A 543 -50.23 56.69 -13.34
N VAL A 544 -49.04 57.27 -13.16
CA VAL A 544 -48.88 58.70 -12.83
C VAL A 544 -49.24 59.58 -14.02
N ARG A 545 -48.75 59.26 -15.23
CA ARG A 545 -49.11 60.01 -16.46
C ARG A 545 -50.60 59.96 -16.79
N ASP A 546 -51.23 58.82 -16.58
CA ASP A 546 -52.65 58.59 -16.89
C ASP A 546 -53.58 59.14 -15.77
N ASN A 547 -53.03 59.86 -14.78
CA ASN A 547 -53.74 60.42 -13.62
C ASN A 547 -54.50 59.36 -12.79
N LEU A 548 -54.03 58.12 -12.79
CA LEU A 548 -54.66 57.02 -12.04
C LEU A 548 -54.39 57.15 -10.54
N ILE A 549 -53.20 57.63 -10.15
CA ILE A 549 -52.75 57.71 -8.74
C ILE A 549 -52.86 59.14 -8.18
N THR A 550 -52.63 60.17 -9.01
CA THR A 550 -52.62 61.60 -8.66
C THR A 550 -53.57 62.41 -9.53
N ASP A 551 -53.93 63.61 -9.10
CA ASP A 551 -54.92 64.48 -9.79
C ASP A 551 -54.33 65.26 -10.97
N ALA A 552 -53.01 65.42 -11.00
CA ALA A 552 -52.24 65.88 -12.14
C ALA A 552 -50.89 65.13 -12.17
N PRO A 553 -50.23 65.01 -13.34
CA PRO A 553 -48.92 64.35 -13.43
C PRO A 553 -47.81 65.10 -12.67
N ASP A 554 -48.03 66.39 -12.41
CA ASP A 554 -47.08 67.30 -11.76
C ASP A 554 -47.21 67.39 -10.24
N ASP A 555 -48.16 66.66 -9.64
CA ASP A 555 -48.38 66.59 -8.20
C ASP A 555 -47.14 66.04 -7.46
N GLU A 556 -46.83 66.62 -6.30
CA GLU A 556 -45.63 66.33 -5.50
C GLU A 556 -45.58 64.84 -5.11
N ASN A 557 -46.74 64.24 -4.88
CA ASN A 557 -46.91 62.81 -4.60
C ASN A 557 -46.58 61.93 -5.83
N GLY A 558 -46.94 62.36 -7.03
CA GLY A 558 -46.69 61.63 -8.28
C GLY A 558 -45.21 61.60 -8.62
N LYS A 559 -44.54 62.75 -8.53
CA LYS A 559 -43.08 62.88 -8.69
C LYS A 559 -42.31 62.06 -7.67
N THR A 560 -42.78 62.01 -6.43
CA THR A 560 -42.17 61.19 -5.37
C THR A 560 -42.23 59.69 -5.69
N LEU A 561 -43.38 59.18 -6.16
CA LEU A 561 -43.55 57.78 -6.56
C LEU A 561 -42.73 57.42 -7.82
N GLU A 562 -42.65 58.33 -8.80
CA GLU A 562 -41.80 58.16 -9.98
C GLU A 562 -40.31 58.11 -9.65
N ASN A 563 -39.85 58.96 -8.72
CA ASN A 563 -38.46 58.98 -8.25
C ASN A 563 -38.14 57.71 -7.44
N ILE A 564 -39.01 57.29 -6.52
CA ILE A 564 -38.83 56.06 -5.74
C ILE A 564 -38.73 54.84 -6.68
N SER A 565 -39.64 54.69 -7.64
CA SER A 565 -39.62 53.56 -8.57
C SER A 565 -38.40 53.59 -9.51
N LYS A 566 -37.93 54.79 -9.91
CA LYS A 566 -36.72 54.97 -10.71
C LYS A 566 -35.45 54.60 -9.93
N ASP A 567 -35.29 55.11 -8.72
CA ASP A 567 -34.11 54.90 -7.88
C ASP A 567 -33.99 53.44 -7.45
N GLN A 568 -35.08 52.84 -6.97
CA GLN A 568 -35.08 51.42 -6.58
C GLN A 568 -34.82 50.51 -7.78
N ASN A 569 -35.35 50.84 -8.98
CA ASN A 569 -35.05 50.08 -10.20
C ASN A 569 -33.56 50.16 -10.56
N ALA A 570 -32.95 51.34 -10.45
CA ALA A 570 -31.54 51.53 -10.74
C ALA A 570 -30.64 50.76 -9.75
N ILE A 571 -31.01 50.75 -8.45
CA ILE A 571 -30.28 50.00 -7.42
C ILE A 571 -30.41 48.48 -7.65
N VAL A 572 -31.60 47.97 -7.96
CA VAL A 572 -31.82 46.55 -8.31
C VAL A 572 -30.99 46.18 -9.54
N ALA A 573 -31.12 46.93 -10.63
CA ALA A 573 -30.43 46.63 -11.89
C ALA A 573 -28.91 46.62 -11.75
N ARG A 574 -28.33 47.62 -11.06
CA ARG A 574 -26.89 47.73 -10.85
C ARG A 574 -26.35 46.57 -10.02
N ASN A 575 -26.98 46.29 -8.89
CA ASN A 575 -26.51 45.24 -7.98
C ASN A 575 -26.71 43.85 -8.57
N ALA A 576 -27.87 43.59 -9.19
CA ALA A 576 -28.13 42.33 -9.88
C ALA A 576 -27.16 42.09 -11.04
N ALA A 577 -26.81 43.12 -11.82
CA ALA A 577 -25.80 42.99 -12.88
C ALA A 577 -24.42 42.59 -12.34
N ARG A 578 -23.99 43.17 -11.21
CA ARG A 578 -22.73 42.83 -10.54
C ARG A 578 -22.73 41.40 -10.01
N VAL A 579 -23.84 40.97 -9.38
CA VAL A 579 -24.00 39.58 -8.92
C VAL A 579 -23.91 38.61 -10.11
N ARG A 580 -24.69 38.86 -11.17
CA ARG A 580 -24.70 38.02 -12.39
C ARG A 580 -23.33 37.94 -13.06
N SER A 581 -22.56 39.03 -13.06
CA SER A 581 -21.20 39.04 -13.62
C SER A 581 -20.22 38.13 -12.87
N GLY A 582 -20.41 37.90 -11.56
CA GLY A 582 -19.62 36.94 -10.79
C GLY A 582 -20.09 35.51 -11.01
N LEU A 583 -21.41 35.28 -11.00
CA LEU A 583 -22.02 33.95 -11.15
C LEU A 583 -21.77 33.31 -12.52
N ASN A 584 -21.64 34.13 -13.59
CA ASN A 584 -21.46 33.65 -14.96
C ASN A 584 -19.99 33.34 -15.34
N ARG A 585 -19.04 33.37 -14.40
CA ARG A 585 -17.65 32.96 -14.64
C ARG A 585 -17.49 31.44 -14.52
N GLY A 586 -16.34 30.88 -14.90
CA GLY A 586 -16.00 29.50 -14.51
C GLY A 586 -15.91 29.36 -12.98
N TYR A 587 -15.96 28.13 -12.45
CA TYR A 587 -15.85 27.87 -11.01
C TYR A 587 -14.58 28.48 -10.40
N SER A 588 -13.43 28.31 -11.07
CA SER A 588 -12.16 28.92 -10.61
C SER A 588 -12.25 30.44 -10.51
N GLY A 589 -12.80 31.08 -11.54
CA GLY A 589 -12.96 32.54 -11.59
C GLY A 589 -14.02 33.07 -10.63
N TYR A 590 -15.01 32.25 -10.27
CA TYR A 590 -15.99 32.52 -9.22
C TYR A 590 -15.37 32.44 -7.83
N LYS A 591 -14.58 31.39 -7.55
CA LYS A 591 -13.92 31.18 -6.25
C LYS A 591 -12.85 32.26 -5.97
N ALA A 592 -12.16 32.70 -7.03
CA ALA A 592 -11.12 33.73 -6.94
C ALA A 592 -11.68 35.15 -6.65
N ASP A 593 -12.95 35.43 -6.96
CA ASP A 593 -13.54 36.76 -6.79
C ASP A 593 -14.90 36.68 -6.07
N SER A 594 -14.89 36.99 -4.77
CA SER A 594 -16.08 37.02 -3.92
C SER A 594 -16.76 38.39 -3.84
N SER A 595 -16.31 39.38 -4.61
CA SER A 595 -16.80 40.77 -4.53
C SER A 595 -18.27 40.91 -4.92
N TRP A 596 -18.79 39.99 -5.74
CA TRP A 596 -20.19 39.91 -6.12
C TRP A 596 -21.12 39.74 -4.91
N LYS A 597 -20.69 39.03 -3.84
CA LYS A 597 -21.48 38.75 -2.64
C LYS A 597 -21.95 40.03 -1.94
N GLN A 598 -21.14 41.10 -1.97
CA GLN A 598 -21.46 42.40 -1.38
C GLN A 598 -22.66 43.09 -2.04
N ASN A 599 -23.04 42.69 -3.25
CA ASN A 599 -24.14 43.28 -4.00
C ASN A 599 -25.46 42.49 -3.85
N VAL A 600 -25.45 41.31 -3.19
CA VAL A 600 -26.64 40.49 -2.98
C VAL A 600 -27.63 41.17 -2.03
N ALA A 601 -27.18 41.52 -0.82
CA ALA A 601 -28.04 42.16 0.18
C ALA A 601 -28.62 43.52 -0.31
N PRO A 602 -27.83 44.42 -0.95
CA PRO A 602 -28.39 45.62 -1.58
C PRO A 602 -29.43 45.35 -2.66
N ALA A 603 -29.27 44.30 -3.48
CA ALA A 603 -30.27 43.92 -4.49
C ALA A 603 -31.59 43.45 -3.86
N MET A 604 -31.50 42.58 -2.84
CA MET A 604 -32.66 42.09 -2.09
C MET A 604 -33.37 43.22 -1.33
N GLN A 605 -32.61 44.09 -0.66
CA GLN A 605 -33.14 45.24 0.07
C GLN A 605 -33.87 46.20 -0.87
N ALA A 606 -33.30 46.48 -2.04
CA ALA A 606 -33.93 47.35 -3.03
C ALA A 606 -35.21 46.72 -3.61
N ALA A 607 -35.22 45.41 -3.88
CA ALA A 607 -36.42 44.68 -4.30
C ALA A 607 -37.53 44.74 -3.22
N GLY A 608 -37.17 44.57 -1.94
CA GLY A 608 -38.10 44.68 -0.82
C GLY A 608 -38.62 46.10 -0.61
N GLN A 609 -37.75 47.11 -0.71
CA GLN A 609 -38.13 48.52 -0.64
C GLN A 609 -39.03 48.94 -1.81
N PHE A 610 -38.84 48.34 -2.99
CA PHE A 610 -39.70 48.55 -4.15
C PHE A 610 -41.16 48.20 -3.82
N LYS A 611 -41.39 47.06 -3.15
CA LYS A 611 -42.73 46.59 -2.76
C LYS A 611 -43.27 47.34 -1.55
N SER A 612 -42.42 47.60 -0.55
CA SER A 612 -42.79 48.31 0.68
C SER A 612 -43.24 49.75 0.42
N ARG A 613 -42.41 50.54 -0.26
CA ARG A 613 -42.61 51.99 -0.45
C ARG A 613 -43.70 52.33 -1.46
N LEU A 614 -44.10 51.37 -2.30
CA LEU A 614 -45.15 51.53 -3.29
C LEU A 614 -46.42 50.73 -2.92
N GLY A 615 -46.48 50.17 -1.70
CA GLY A 615 -47.57 49.28 -1.26
C GLY A 615 -48.94 49.95 -1.19
N GLU A 616 -49.00 51.28 -1.03
CA GLU A 616 -50.26 52.04 -1.00
C GLU A 616 -50.93 52.17 -2.38
N VAL A 617 -50.16 51.98 -3.45
CA VAL A 617 -50.59 52.24 -4.83
C VAL A 617 -50.45 51.00 -5.73
N VAL A 618 -49.98 49.89 -5.18
CA VAL A 618 -49.70 48.66 -5.92
C VAL A 618 -50.24 47.44 -5.20
N LYS A 619 -50.97 46.60 -5.94
CA LYS A 619 -51.36 45.26 -5.51
C LYS A 619 -50.60 44.20 -6.31
N THR A 620 -50.09 43.20 -5.60
CA THR A 620 -49.51 41.99 -6.20
C THR A 620 -50.57 40.90 -6.27
N GLU A 621 -50.87 40.40 -7.47
CA GLU A 621 -51.92 39.38 -7.68
C GLU A 621 -51.40 37.95 -7.43
N PHE A 622 -50.09 37.72 -7.58
CA PHE A 622 -49.41 36.43 -7.37
C PHE A 622 -48.00 36.65 -6.81
N ALA A 623 -47.32 35.57 -6.40
CA ALA A 623 -45.93 35.63 -5.96
C ALA A 623 -45.03 36.21 -7.06
N THR A 624 -44.31 37.29 -6.74
CA THR A 624 -43.52 38.05 -7.71
C THR A 624 -42.07 37.55 -7.78
N PRO A 625 -41.31 37.92 -8.83
CA PRO A 625 -39.86 37.70 -8.85
C PRO A 625 -39.13 38.34 -7.66
N PHE A 626 -39.63 39.46 -7.10
CA PHE A 626 -39.09 40.03 -5.87
C PHE A 626 -39.33 39.11 -4.67
N ASP A 627 -40.54 38.57 -4.53
CA ASP A 627 -40.87 37.62 -3.45
C ASP A 627 -40.04 36.34 -3.58
N SER A 628 -39.82 35.87 -4.82
CA SER A 628 -38.94 34.74 -5.10
C SER A 628 -37.50 35.05 -4.71
N LEU A 629 -36.94 36.21 -5.07
CA LEU A 629 -35.56 36.57 -4.70
C LEU A 629 -35.38 36.71 -3.19
N ILE A 630 -36.35 37.30 -2.49
CA ILE A 630 -36.28 37.56 -1.05
C ILE A 630 -36.49 36.26 -0.26
N GLY A 631 -37.42 35.41 -0.69
CA GLY A 631 -37.74 34.14 -0.04
C GLY A 631 -36.84 32.97 -0.43
N ASN A 632 -36.02 33.10 -1.47
CA ASN A 632 -35.19 32.00 -1.96
C ASN A 632 -33.86 31.88 -1.21
N THR A 633 -33.64 30.71 -0.61
CA THR A 633 -32.42 30.34 0.11
C THR A 633 -31.35 29.72 -0.79
N GLN A 634 -31.64 29.44 -2.07
CA GLN A 634 -30.71 28.80 -3.02
C GLN A 634 -29.40 29.57 -3.23
N ILE A 635 -29.39 30.90 -3.02
CA ILE A 635 -28.14 31.69 -3.05
C ILE A 635 -27.16 31.20 -1.98
N GLN A 636 -27.67 30.77 -0.82
CA GLN A 636 -26.86 30.25 0.30
C GLN A 636 -26.29 28.86 0.00
N TRP A 637 -26.97 28.09 -0.86
CA TRP A 637 -26.50 26.75 -1.24
C TRP A 637 -25.18 26.79 -2.01
N LEU A 638 -24.84 27.92 -2.64
CA LEU A 638 -23.53 28.11 -3.28
C LEU A 638 -22.39 28.01 -2.25
N ASP A 639 -22.54 28.68 -1.09
CA ASP A 639 -21.54 28.63 -0.03
C ASP A 639 -21.46 27.23 0.61
N TRP A 640 -22.59 26.57 0.83
CA TRP A 640 -22.59 25.20 1.34
C TRP A 640 -21.96 24.20 0.36
N LEU A 641 -22.19 24.37 -0.94
CA LEU A 641 -21.54 23.55 -1.96
C LEU A 641 -20.03 23.81 -2.00
N ASP A 642 -19.58 25.05 -1.84
CA ASP A 642 -18.15 25.37 -1.71
C ASP A 642 -17.52 24.66 -0.51
N ASP A 643 -18.20 24.64 0.65
CA ASP A 643 -17.74 23.94 1.85
C ASP A 643 -17.71 22.41 1.65
N ILE A 644 -18.72 21.84 0.99
CA ILE A 644 -18.76 20.40 0.66
C ILE A 644 -17.66 20.02 -0.33
N ILE A 645 -17.44 20.83 -1.37
CA ILE A 645 -16.36 20.63 -2.35
C ILE A 645 -15.02 20.68 -1.63
N LYS A 646 -14.79 21.68 -0.77
CA LYS A 646 -13.57 21.80 0.03
C LYS A 646 -13.35 20.60 0.94
N ALA A 647 -14.37 20.17 1.69
CA ALA A 647 -14.28 19.02 2.57
C ALA A 647 -13.98 17.72 1.80
N ARG A 648 -14.52 17.57 0.58
CA ARG A 648 -14.19 16.45 -0.31
C ARG A 648 -12.74 16.53 -0.81
N GLU A 649 -12.29 17.69 -1.25
CA GLU A 649 -10.89 17.92 -1.66
C GLU A 649 -9.91 17.58 -0.53
N GLU A 650 -10.20 17.99 0.70
CA GLU A 650 -9.38 17.67 1.88
C GLU A 650 -9.34 16.15 2.19
N ARG A 651 -10.46 15.43 1.99
CA ARG A 651 -10.50 13.97 2.12
C ARG A 651 -9.68 13.28 1.04
N GLU A 652 -9.75 13.74 -0.20
CA GLU A 652 -8.95 13.21 -1.30
C GLU A 652 -7.45 13.52 -1.11
N ASP A 653 -7.09 14.71 -0.61
CA ASP A 653 -5.70 15.04 -0.25
C ASP A 653 -5.16 14.13 0.86
N THR A 654 -6.02 13.71 1.80
CA THR A 654 -5.62 12.76 2.86
C THR A 654 -5.19 11.41 2.28
N LYS A 655 -5.72 11.01 1.12
CA LYS A 655 -5.31 9.77 0.43
C LYS A 655 -3.87 9.83 -0.12
N LEU A 656 -3.33 11.04 -0.32
CA LEU A 656 -1.95 11.27 -0.75
C LEU A 656 -0.95 11.19 0.41
N LEU A 657 -1.40 10.97 1.65
CA LEU A 657 -0.52 10.61 2.76
C LEU A 657 -0.18 9.12 2.69
N PHE A 658 1.10 8.77 2.88
CA PHE A 658 1.59 7.39 2.75
C PHE A 658 0.84 6.41 3.65
N SER A 659 0.51 6.82 4.88
CA SER A 659 -0.26 6.00 5.82
C SER A 659 -1.63 5.58 5.26
N THR A 660 -2.34 6.51 4.63
CA THR A 660 -3.67 6.26 4.04
C THR A 660 -3.54 5.54 2.70
N PHE A 661 -2.53 5.92 1.90
CA PHE A 661 -2.25 5.32 0.61
C PHE A 661 -1.97 3.82 0.72
N VAL A 662 -1.11 3.40 1.67
CA VAL A 662 -0.81 1.98 1.93
C VAL A 662 -2.05 1.20 2.34
N SER A 663 -2.94 1.79 3.14
CA SER A 663 -4.21 1.14 3.52
C SER A 663 -5.17 0.96 2.33
N GLN A 664 -5.15 1.86 1.36
CA GLN A 664 -5.99 1.75 0.15
C GLN A 664 -5.36 0.85 -0.92
N HIS A 665 -4.03 0.73 -0.90
CA HIS A 665 -3.26 -0.04 -1.87
C HIS A 665 -2.38 -1.09 -1.15
N PRO A 666 -2.98 -2.16 -0.58
CA PRO A 666 -2.24 -3.18 0.17
C PRO A 666 -1.22 -3.96 -0.69
N GLY A 667 -1.35 -3.90 -2.02
CA GLY A 667 -0.40 -4.47 -2.98
C GLY A 667 0.87 -3.63 -3.21
N LEU A 668 1.06 -2.52 -2.50
CA LEU A 668 2.26 -1.69 -2.60
C LEU A 668 3.51 -2.50 -2.22
N GLN A 669 4.51 -2.49 -3.09
CA GLN A 669 5.75 -3.22 -2.88
C GLN A 669 6.97 -2.42 -3.31
N HIS A 670 8.12 -2.70 -2.73
CA HIS A 670 9.39 -2.15 -3.17
C HIS A 670 10.05 -3.09 -4.19
N SER A 671 10.53 -2.54 -5.30
CA SER A 671 11.17 -3.31 -6.38
C SER A 671 12.29 -2.55 -7.11
N GLY A 672 12.63 -1.32 -6.68
CA GLY A 672 13.66 -0.49 -7.33
C GLY A 672 13.30 -0.04 -8.75
N GLY A 673 12.00 0.16 -9.02
CA GLY A 673 11.47 0.41 -10.36
C GLY A 673 10.00 0.04 -10.47
N VAL A 674 9.51 -0.11 -11.70
CA VAL A 674 8.08 -0.29 -11.99
C VAL A 674 7.84 -1.31 -13.11
N THR A 675 6.78 -2.10 -12.98
CA THR A 675 6.33 -3.03 -14.03
C THR A 675 5.69 -2.28 -15.19
N SER A 676 5.80 -2.81 -16.41
CA SER A 676 5.03 -2.32 -17.55
C SER A 676 3.53 -2.34 -17.24
N GLY A 677 2.81 -1.26 -17.52
CA GLY A 677 1.41 -1.02 -17.15
C GLY A 677 1.18 -0.61 -15.68
N GLY A 678 2.24 -0.53 -14.87
CA GLY A 678 2.17 -0.22 -13.44
C GLY A 678 2.34 1.27 -13.11
N THR A 679 2.37 1.57 -11.82
CA THR A 679 2.64 2.93 -11.30
C THR A 679 3.82 2.92 -10.34
N LEU A 680 4.82 3.77 -10.64
CA LEU A 680 5.91 4.11 -9.75
C LEU A 680 5.39 5.11 -8.72
N VAL A 681 5.46 4.75 -7.45
CA VAL A 681 5.04 5.57 -6.32
C VAL A 681 6.28 6.16 -5.66
N LEU A 682 6.50 7.45 -5.87
CA LEU A 682 7.56 8.22 -5.22
C LEU A 682 7.09 8.67 -3.84
N VAL A 683 7.86 8.35 -2.81
CA VAL A 683 7.57 8.72 -1.43
C VAL A 683 8.54 9.79 -0.98
N TYR A 684 8.01 10.93 -0.55
CA TYR A 684 8.80 12.11 -0.19
C TYR A 684 8.51 12.59 1.23
N ASP A 685 9.50 13.22 1.86
CA ASP A 685 9.41 13.77 3.21
C ASP A 685 8.86 15.21 3.25
N GLU A 686 8.80 15.80 4.45
CA GLU A 686 8.33 17.18 4.65
C GLU A 686 9.20 18.24 3.95
N ASP A 687 10.46 17.93 3.69
CA ASP A 687 11.44 18.76 2.99
C ASP A 687 11.35 18.61 1.46
N ARG A 688 10.37 17.83 0.97
CA ARG A 688 10.11 17.57 -0.45
C ARG A 688 11.25 16.80 -1.12
N THR A 689 11.98 16.00 -0.34
CA THR A 689 13.03 15.12 -0.82
C THR A 689 12.45 13.72 -1.00
N VAL A 690 12.75 13.06 -2.12
CA VAL A 690 12.31 11.68 -2.33
C VAL A 690 13.14 10.76 -1.44
N VAL A 691 12.50 10.07 -0.51
CA VAL A 691 13.16 9.21 0.48
C VAL A 691 12.99 7.73 0.20
N ALA A 692 11.97 7.35 -0.58
CA ALA A 692 11.74 5.98 -0.99
C ALA A 692 10.92 5.85 -2.29
N ASP A 693 10.98 4.68 -2.90
CA ASP A 693 10.15 4.30 -4.05
C ASP A 693 9.44 2.96 -3.87
N PHE A 694 8.25 2.88 -4.44
CA PHE A 694 7.41 1.69 -4.47
C PHE A 694 6.78 1.51 -5.86
N THR A 695 6.22 0.34 -6.10
CA THR A 695 5.49 0.02 -7.33
C THR A 695 4.12 -0.56 -7.03
N LEU A 696 3.17 -0.24 -7.89
CA LEU A 696 1.88 -0.90 -8.01
C LEU A 696 1.78 -1.59 -9.38
N PRO A 697 1.22 -2.80 -9.47
CA PRO A 697 1.11 -3.53 -10.73
C PRO A 697 -0.04 -3.01 -11.63
N TYR A 698 -0.72 -1.95 -11.21
CA TYR A 698 -1.82 -1.31 -11.93
C TYR A 698 -1.66 0.21 -11.93
N ARG A 699 -2.35 0.87 -12.84
CA ARG A 699 -2.42 2.32 -12.91
C ARG A 699 -3.16 2.88 -11.69
N CYS A 700 -2.43 3.59 -10.83
CA CYS A 700 -3.02 4.44 -9.81
C CYS A 700 -3.21 5.84 -10.43
N SER A 701 -4.45 6.20 -10.73
CA SER A 701 -4.80 7.52 -11.27
C SER A 701 -5.81 8.20 -10.38
N ASP A 702 -5.55 9.45 -10.02
CA ASP A 702 -6.58 10.35 -9.56
C ASP A 702 -7.52 10.66 -10.73
N THR A 703 -8.84 10.67 -10.49
CA THR A 703 -9.81 11.19 -11.46
C THR A 703 -9.64 12.70 -11.57
N ILE A 704 -8.84 13.12 -12.54
CA ILE A 704 -8.61 14.51 -12.87
C ILE A 704 -9.44 14.81 -14.10
N GLU A 705 -10.45 15.65 -13.92
CA GLU A 705 -11.19 16.24 -15.03
C GLU A 705 -10.88 17.73 -15.08
N GLU A 706 -10.44 18.21 -16.25
CA GLU A 706 -10.21 19.63 -16.46
C GLU A 706 -11.52 20.41 -16.34
N GLU A 707 -11.44 21.65 -15.86
CA GLU A 707 -12.62 22.52 -15.80
C GLU A 707 -13.12 22.80 -17.23
N PRO A 708 -14.32 22.33 -17.61
CA PRO A 708 -14.85 22.55 -18.94
C PRO A 708 -15.23 24.02 -19.13
N ALA A 709 -15.34 24.46 -20.38
CA ALA A 709 -15.96 25.75 -20.67
C ALA A 709 -17.45 25.73 -20.22
N GLU A 710 -17.83 26.70 -19.40
CA GLU A 710 -19.17 26.82 -18.80
C GLU A 710 -19.97 27.98 -19.45
N PRO A 711 -20.52 27.84 -20.67
CA PRO A 711 -21.30 28.90 -21.32
C PRO A 711 -22.62 29.15 -20.57
N PRO A 712 -23.23 30.35 -20.60
CA PRO A 712 -24.51 30.57 -19.93
C PRO A 712 -25.61 29.61 -20.41
N LEU A 713 -26.31 28.96 -19.46
CA LEU A 713 -27.38 28.02 -19.81
C LEU A 713 -28.60 28.78 -20.33
N LYS A 714 -29.24 28.26 -21.38
CA LYS A 714 -30.53 28.80 -21.84
C LYS A 714 -31.63 28.33 -20.90
N LYS A 715 -32.41 29.26 -20.34
CA LYS A 715 -33.53 28.94 -19.46
C LYS A 715 -34.62 28.17 -20.22
N PRO A 716 -35.12 27.04 -19.71
CA PRO A 716 -36.28 26.35 -20.27
C PRO A 716 -37.52 27.25 -20.22
N GLY A 717 -38.29 27.33 -21.30
CA GLY A 717 -39.47 28.20 -21.44
C GLY A 717 -40.71 27.78 -20.64
N LEU A 718 -40.54 27.26 -19.42
CA LEU A 718 -41.61 26.67 -18.60
C LEU A 718 -42.46 27.71 -17.86
N ARG A 719 -41.93 28.91 -17.58
CA ARG A 719 -42.69 30.03 -17.00
C ARG A 719 -43.26 30.92 -18.11
N PRO A 720 -44.58 31.03 -18.26
CA PRO A 720 -45.17 31.97 -19.22
C PRO A 720 -44.79 33.42 -18.90
N GLY A 721 -44.25 34.14 -19.88
CA GLY A 721 -43.80 35.53 -19.70
C GLY A 721 -44.88 36.51 -19.23
N TRP A 722 -46.17 36.19 -19.46
CA TRP A 722 -47.30 37.00 -18.99
C TRP A 722 -47.42 37.02 -17.46
N ILE A 723 -47.03 35.94 -16.76
CA ILE A 723 -47.06 35.86 -15.29
C ILE A 723 -46.02 36.82 -14.69
N VAL A 724 -44.83 36.87 -15.31
CA VAL A 724 -43.76 37.77 -14.91
C VAL A 724 -44.12 39.23 -15.22
N GLY A 725 -44.83 39.50 -16.33
CA GLY A 725 -45.19 40.88 -16.72
C GLY A 725 -46.44 41.46 -16.02
N ASN A 726 -47.38 40.61 -15.60
CA ASN A 726 -48.70 41.04 -15.11
C ASN A 726 -48.97 40.77 -13.63
N GLY A 727 -47.97 40.33 -12.85
CA GLY A 727 -48.12 40.11 -11.41
C GLY A 727 -48.38 41.37 -10.56
N ILE A 728 -48.47 42.55 -11.20
CA ILE A 728 -48.66 43.85 -10.56
C ILE A 728 -49.81 44.58 -11.24
N SER A 729 -50.79 45.00 -10.43
CA SER A 729 -51.82 45.98 -10.76
C SER A 729 -51.56 47.27 -9.95
N VAL A 730 -51.54 48.42 -10.65
CA VAL A 730 -51.42 49.73 -10.00
C VAL A 730 -52.84 50.24 -9.75
N LEU A 731 -53.13 50.61 -8.50
CA LEU A 731 -54.44 51.09 -8.06
C LEU A 731 -54.40 52.60 -7.82
N PRO A 732 -55.55 53.29 -7.90
CA PRO A 732 -55.64 54.66 -7.41
C PRO A 732 -55.21 54.73 -5.94
N SER A 733 -54.56 55.82 -5.54
CA SER A 733 -54.25 56.06 -4.12
C SER A 733 -55.54 56.03 -3.29
N ARG A 734 -55.47 55.56 -2.03
CA ARG A 734 -56.65 55.49 -1.13
C ARG A 734 -57.40 56.82 -1.09
N ASP A 735 -56.67 57.93 -0.99
CA ASP A 735 -57.24 59.27 -0.97
C ASP A 735 -57.98 59.63 -2.25
N LYS A 736 -57.45 59.25 -3.42
CA LYS A 736 -58.10 59.51 -4.71
C LYS A 736 -59.30 58.59 -4.93
N PHE A 737 -59.20 57.30 -4.61
CA PHE A 737 -60.32 56.36 -4.73
C PHE A 737 -61.53 56.79 -3.89
N VAL A 738 -61.29 57.20 -2.64
CA VAL A 738 -62.34 57.71 -1.74
C VAL A 738 -62.92 59.02 -2.28
N ARG A 739 -62.08 59.93 -2.77
CA ARG A 739 -62.49 61.24 -3.32
C ARG A 739 -63.29 61.11 -4.63
N ASP A 740 -62.87 60.24 -5.54
CA ASP A 740 -63.55 60.00 -6.83
C ASP A 740 -64.89 59.28 -6.62
N ARG A 741 -64.97 58.30 -5.70
CA ARG A 741 -66.26 57.71 -5.29
C ARG A 741 -67.19 58.74 -4.65
N LEU A 742 -66.67 59.65 -3.80
CA LEU A 742 -67.44 60.74 -3.20
C LEU A 742 -67.88 61.80 -4.23
N ASN A 743 -67.08 62.04 -5.26
CA ASN A 743 -67.41 62.98 -6.35
C ASN A 743 -68.43 62.39 -7.33
N ILE A 744 -68.43 61.08 -7.58
CA ILE A 744 -69.50 60.40 -8.34
C ILE A 744 -70.88 60.59 -7.68
N PHE A 745 -70.94 60.66 -6.35
CA PHE A 745 -72.17 60.99 -5.62
C PHE A 745 -72.60 62.46 -5.73
N LYS A 746 -71.76 63.36 -6.27
CA LYS A 746 -72.01 64.80 -6.33
C LYS A 746 -72.51 65.32 -7.68
N THR A 747 -72.63 64.50 -8.72
CA THR A 747 -73.00 64.99 -10.07
C THR A 747 -74.41 64.54 -10.51
N ASP A 748 -75.29 65.55 -10.60
CA ASP A 748 -76.38 65.75 -11.57
C ASP A 748 -77.67 64.91 -11.58
N GLN A 749 -78.17 64.39 -10.46
CA GLN A 749 -79.58 63.92 -10.43
C GLN A 749 -80.47 64.21 -9.20
N LEU A 750 -80.03 64.95 -8.16
CA LEU A 750 -80.85 65.06 -6.94
C LEU A 750 -80.79 66.43 -6.24
N GLU A 751 -80.91 67.53 -6.98
CA GLU A 751 -80.79 68.89 -6.42
C GLU A 751 -82.05 69.46 -5.73
N GLY A 752 -83.21 68.78 -5.73
CA GLY A 752 -84.43 69.32 -5.10
C GLY A 752 -84.75 68.80 -3.70
N PHE A 753 -84.40 67.54 -3.39
CA PHE A 753 -85.07 66.79 -2.32
C PHE A 753 -84.21 66.56 -1.06
N VAL A 754 -82.91 66.84 -1.12
CA VAL A 754 -81.97 66.38 -0.06
C VAL A 754 -81.44 67.53 0.82
N LYS A 755 -81.74 68.80 0.50
CA LYS A 755 -81.14 69.94 1.22
C LYS A 755 -81.58 70.10 2.69
N SER A 756 -82.73 69.54 3.10
CA SER A 756 -83.20 69.65 4.49
C SER A 756 -83.01 68.39 5.35
N ARG A 757 -82.58 67.25 4.77
CA ARG A 757 -82.23 66.03 5.53
C ARG A 757 -80.73 65.73 5.56
N LEU A 758 -79.91 66.52 4.89
CA LEU A 758 -78.46 66.32 4.83
C LEU A 758 -77.70 67.04 5.96
N ASP A 759 -78.21 68.13 6.51
CA ASP A 759 -77.55 68.80 7.63
C ASP A 759 -77.69 68.00 8.94
N ASP A 760 -78.82 67.30 9.11
CA ASP A 760 -79.07 66.45 10.27
C ASP A 760 -78.38 65.07 10.18
N PHE A 761 -78.05 64.61 8.97
CA PHE A 761 -77.29 63.38 8.73
C PHE A 761 -75.78 63.60 8.80
N LYS A 762 -75.29 64.78 8.37
CA LYS A 762 -73.87 65.17 8.42
C LYS A 762 -73.33 65.26 9.84
N LEU A 763 -74.11 65.82 10.78
CA LEU A 763 -73.64 66.07 12.15
C LEU A 763 -73.70 64.86 13.08
N LYS A 764 -74.27 63.73 12.64
CA LYS A 764 -74.45 62.56 13.53
C LYS A 764 -73.97 61.22 12.97
N HIS A 765 -73.74 61.08 11.66
CA HIS A 765 -73.37 59.78 11.08
C HIS A 765 -72.23 59.80 10.05
N VAL A 766 -71.82 60.96 9.52
CA VAL A 766 -70.78 61.00 8.46
C VAL A 766 -69.37 61.24 9.02
N ASP A 767 -69.21 62.10 10.02
CA ASP A 767 -67.90 62.30 10.66
C ASP A 767 -67.47 61.08 11.49
N VAL A 768 -68.42 60.39 12.11
CA VAL A 768 -68.19 59.12 12.84
C VAL A 768 -67.79 57.99 11.89
N LEU A 769 -68.44 57.86 10.72
CA LEU A 769 -68.07 56.85 9.73
C LEU A 769 -66.73 57.15 9.05
N LYS A 770 -66.35 58.42 8.88
CA LYS A 770 -65.05 58.82 8.32
C LYS A 770 -63.92 58.61 9.32
N GLU A 771 -64.13 58.94 10.59
CA GLU A 771 -63.18 58.62 11.67
C GLU A 771 -63.09 57.11 11.95
N GLU A 772 -64.18 56.34 11.87
CA GLU A 772 -64.15 54.88 12.07
C GLU A 772 -63.54 54.12 10.88
N LEU A 773 -63.79 54.54 9.63
CA LEU A 773 -63.14 53.93 8.46
C LEU A 773 -61.67 54.32 8.32
N ASP A 774 -61.29 55.57 8.63
CA ASP A 774 -59.88 55.95 8.63
C ASP A 774 -59.13 55.37 9.83
N GLN A 775 -59.75 55.18 11.00
CA GLN A 775 -59.11 54.54 12.15
C GLN A 775 -59.02 53.01 12.03
N ASP A 776 -60.03 52.31 11.49
CA ASP A 776 -59.99 50.84 11.39
C ASP A 776 -59.19 50.35 10.18
N TRP A 777 -59.16 51.13 9.08
CA TRP A 777 -58.36 50.82 7.89
C TRP A 777 -56.90 51.24 8.05
N ASN A 778 -56.59 52.40 8.64
CA ASN A 778 -55.18 52.75 8.95
C ASN A 778 -54.63 51.87 10.07
N ARG A 779 -55.40 51.44 11.08
CA ARG A 779 -54.89 50.48 12.08
C ARG A 779 -54.57 49.12 11.49
N LYS A 780 -55.37 48.57 10.56
CA LYS A 780 -55.08 47.26 9.94
C LYS A 780 -53.99 47.31 8.87
N PHE A 781 -53.83 48.44 8.17
CA PHE A 781 -52.84 48.60 7.11
C PHE A 781 -51.49 49.12 7.64
N ASP A 782 -51.48 50.08 8.57
CA ASP A 782 -50.25 50.54 9.24
C ASP A 782 -49.72 49.51 10.25
N SER A 783 -50.57 48.71 10.93
CA SER A 783 -50.05 47.64 11.79
C SER A 783 -49.38 46.55 10.96
N GLN A 784 -49.98 46.12 9.85
CA GLN A 784 -49.35 45.09 8.99
C GLN A 784 -48.14 45.60 8.19
N GLN A 785 -48.02 46.88 7.83
CA GLN A 785 -46.80 47.38 7.16
C GLN A 785 -45.70 47.83 8.13
N LYS A 786 -46.01 48.43 9.30
CA LYS A 786 -44.98 48.75 10.31
C LYS A 786 -44.46 47.50 11.03
N GLU A 787 -45.29 46.47 11.24
CA GLU A 787 -44.89 45.21 11.87
C GLU A 787 -44.21 44.23 10.89
N TYR A 788 -44.30 44.47 9.58
CA TYR A 788 -43.59 43.66 8.57
C TYR A 788 -42.28 44.31 8.09
N PHE A 789 -42.18 45.65 8.06
CA PHE A 789 -40.97 46.37 7.61
C PHE A 789 -40.19 47.09 8.72
N GLY A 790 -40.84 47.56 9.79
CA GLY A 790 -40.15 48.07 10.98
C GLY A 790 -39.45 46.93 11.72
N THR A 791 -40.16 45.82 11.88
CA THR A 791 -39.62 44.58 12.45
C THR A 791 -38.58 43.97 11.53
N MET A 792 -38.65 44.01 10.19
CA MET A 792 -37.54 43.53 9.32
C MET A 792 -36.31 44.44 9.34
N LYS A 793 -36.46 45.76 9.44
CA LYS A 793 -35.29 46.68 9.41
C LYS A 793 -34.54 46.69 10.75
N GLU A 794 -35.24 46.52 11.85
CA GLU A 794 -34.63 46.34 13.18
C GLU A 794 -34.24 44.88 13.43
N SER A 795 -35.00 43.87 13.01
CA SER A 795 -34.60 42.47 13.13
C SER A 795 -33.48 42.07 12.18
N VAL A 796 -33.29 42.65 10.98
CA VAL A 796 -32.13 42.31 10.13
C VAL A 796 -30.84 42.97 10.64
N ASN A 797 -30.91 44.13 11.28
CA ASN A 797 -29.75 44.75 11.94
C ASN A 797 -29.49 44.17 13.34
N LEU A 798 -30.52 43.74 14.08
CA LEU A 798 -30.39 43.05 15.37
C LEU A 798 -30.07 41.57 15.22
N LEU A 799 -30.67 40.82 14.28
CA LEU A 799 -30.23 39.45 13.93
C LEU A 799 -28.86 39.50 13.28
N GLY A 800 -28.50 40.53 12.52
CA GLY A 800 -27.14 40.69 12.02
C GLY A 800 -26.11 40.73 13.16
N ASN A 801 -26.36 41.55 14.19
CA ASN A 801 -25.46 41.64 15.36
C ASN A 801 -25.64 40.50 16.36
N ALA A 802 -26.84 39.92 16.48
CA ALA A 802 -27.12 38.77 17.34
C ALA A 802 -26.66 37.44 16.70
N LEU A 803 -26.56 37.32 15.37
CA LEU A 803 -25.98 36.16 14.64
C LEU A 803 -24.46 36.21 14.64
N ILE A 804 -23.86 37.41 14.57
CA ILE A 804 -22.42 37.60 14.78
C ILE A 804 -22.05 37.18 16.21
N SER A 805 -22.86 37.53 17.22
CA SER A 805 -22.68 37.05 18.60
C SER A 805 -23.17 35.62 18.86
N ARG A 806 -24.13 35.09 18.08
CA ARG A 806 -24.56 33.67 18.16
C ARG A 806 -23.40 32.77 17.75
N LYS A 807 -22.58 33.19 16.79
CA LYS A 807 -21.36 32.48 16.37
C LYS A 807 -20.33 32.38 17.50
N ASP A 808 -20.15 33.45 18.28
CA ASP A 808 -19.28 33.46 19.48
C ASP A 808 -19.90 32.68 20.66
N MET A 809 -21.23 32.63 20.78
CA MET A 809 -21.95 31.87 21.82
C MET A 809 -22.10 30.37 21.49
N THR A 810 -22.22 29.98 20.22
CA THR A 810 -22.23 28.57 19.79
C THR A 810 -20.89 27.89 20.06
N ILE A 811 -19.77 28.64 19.92
CA ILE A 811 -18.43 28.14 20.26
C ILE A 811 -18.31 27.85 21.77
N ALA A 812 -19.06 28.55 22.63
CA ALA A 812 -19.11 28.28 24.07
C ALA A 812 -20.15 27.21 24.47
N ALA A 813 -21.19 26.97 23.66
CA ALA A 813 -22.25 26.01 23.95
C ALA A 813 -21.90 24.55 23.58
N ASP A 814 -21.07 24.35 22.55
CA ASP A 814 -20.64 23.02 22.06
C ASP A 814 -19.69 22.28 23.02
N ALA A 815 -19.18 22.96 24.05
CA ALA A 815 -18.10 22.43 24.87
C ALA A 815 -18.51 21.33 25.88
N ASN A 816 -19.79 21.01 26.10
CA ASN A 816 -20.19 20.08 27.18
C ASN A 816 -21.61 19.43 27.08
N LEU A 817 -22.18 19.19 25.89
CA LEU A 817 -23.42 18.41 25.79
C LEU A 817 -23.12 16.90 25.76
N ALA A 818 -23.61 16.17 26.78
CA ALA A 818 -23.67 14.71 26.73
C ALA A 818 -24.63 14.30 25.60
N GLY A 819 -24.18 13.42 24.69
CA GLY A 819 -24.96 13.02 23.52
C GLY A 819 -26.26 12.33 23.90
N PHE A 820 -27.38 12.88 23.48
CA PHE A 820 -28.72 12.28 23.59
C PHE A 820 -28.91 11.27 22.45
N SER A 821 -29.45 10.09 22.76
CA SER A 821 -29.81 9.06 21.78
C SER A 821 -31.12 9.42 21.06
N ASP A 822 -32.04 10.10 21.74
CA ASP A 822 -33.26 10.64 21.14
C ASP A 822 -33.00 12.05 20.60
N LYS A 823 -32.88 12.14 19.27
CA LYS A 823 -32.61 13.40 18.57
C LYS A 823 -33.75 14.42 18.67
N ALA A 824 -34.99 13.98 18.89
CA ALA A 824 -36.11 14.91 19.09
C ALA A 824 -36.11 15.48 20.51
N LEU A 825 -35.76 14.67 21.52
CA LEU A 825 -35.53 15.16 22.88
C LEU A 825 -34.32 16.11 22.93
N GLU A 826 -33.21 15.75 22.27
CA GLU A 826 -32.01 16.58 22.15
C GLU A 826 -32.36 17.97 21.61
N GLN A 827 -33.10 18.02 20.51
CA GLN A 827 -33.48 19.28 19.87
C GLN A 827 -34.35 20.16 20.79
N LYS A 828 -35.24 19.57 21.59
CA LYS A 828 -36.10 20.30 22.54
C LYS A 828 -35.31 20.83 23.74
N VAL A 829 -34.35 20.06 24.26
CA VAL A 829 -33.45 20.52 25.34
C VAL A 829 -32.51 21.62 24.83
N VAL A 830 -31.99 21.50 23.60
CA VAL A 830 -31.18 22.53 22.95
C VAL A 830 -31.98 23.82 22.73
N ASP A 831 -33.24 23.73 22.28
CA ASP A 831 -34.12 24.90 22.11
C ASP A 831 -34.33 25.65 23.44
N ALA A 832 -34.57 24.94 24.54
CA ALA A 832 -34.66 25.56 25.87
C ALA A 832 -33.35 26.24 26.27
N ARG A 833 -32.20 25.60 26.03
CA ARG A 833 -30.88 26.19 26.34
C ARG A 833 -30.55 27.41 25.49
N GLU A 834 -30.91 27.42 24.21
CA GLU A 834 -30.74 28.58 23.33
C GLU A 834 -31.58 29.77 23.82
N LYS A 835 -32.84 29.53 24.19
CA LYS A 835 -33.73 30.55 24.74
C LYS A 835 -33.24 31.08 26.09
N GLN A 836 -32.66 30.21 26.92
CA GLN A 836 -31.99 30.61 28.17
C GLN A 836 -30.84 31.59 27.91
N LEU A 837 -29.97 31.27 26.97
CA LEU A 837 -28.82 32.13 26.63
C LEU A 837 -29.26 33.50 26.09
N VAL A 838 -30.37 33.55 25.34
CA VAL A 838 -30.95 34.81 24.86
C VAL A 838 -31.53 35.63 26.02
N ALA A 839 -32.30 35.01 26.92
CA ALA A 839 -32.84 35.66 28.10
C ALA A 839 -31.72 36.21 29.01
N ASP A 840 -30.67 35.43 29.28
CA ASP A 840 -29.52 35.83 30.09
C ASP A 840 -28.74 37.00 29.46
N TYR A 841 -28.58 37.00 28.15
CA TYR A 841 -27.92 38.08 27.43
C TYR A 841 -28.71 39.39 27.54
N LEU A 842 -30.01 39.34 27.27
CA LEU A 842 -30.89 40.51 27.35
C LEU A 842 -30.96 41.06 28.77
N ARG A 843 -31.00 40.19 29.77
CA ARG A 843 -30.94 40.58 31.18
C ARG A 843 -29.61 41.23 31.53
N LYS A 844 -28.46 40.68 31.13
CA LYS A 844 -27.16 41.31 31.37
C LYS A 844 -27.07 42.71 30.74
N LYS A 845 -27.72 42.92 29.58
CA LYS A 845 -27.81 44.23 28.93
C LYS A 845 -28.74 45.21 29.64
N SER A 846 -29.82 44.74 30.26
CA SER A 846 -30.75 45.63 30.98
C SER A 846 -30.13 46.29 32.21
N VAL A 847 -29.11 45.68 32.82
CA VAL A 847 -28.40 46.22 34.01
C VAL A 847 -27.05 46.88 33.70
N GLN A 848 -26.64 47.00 32.43
CA GLN A 848 -25.34 47.60 32.08
C GLN A 848 -25.34 49.13 32.22
N SER A 849 -24.48 49.67 33.09
CA SER A 849 -24.52 51.09 33.52
C SER A 849 -24.14 52.11 32.43
N ASP A 850 -23.54 51.66 31.33
CA ASP A 850 -23.15 52.47 30.16
C ASP A 850 -24.28 52.66 29.13
N LEU A 851 -25.43 52.00 29.32
CA LEU A 851 -26.58 52.11 28.42
C LEU A 851 -27.60 53.18 28.88
N PRO A 852 -28.13 54.00 27.94
CA PRO A 852 -29.21 54.96 28.21
C PRO A 852 -30.41 54.28 28.88
N ALA A 853 -31.07 54.99 29.80
CA ALA A 853 -32.18 54.44 30.60
C ALA A 853 -33.30 53.83 29.73
N GLU A 854 -33.69 54.49 28.64
CA GLU A 854 -34.71 53.98 27.70
C GLU A 854 -34.32 52.62 27.07
N LYS A 855 -33.04 52.41 26.75
CA LYS A 855 -32.55 51.14 26.19
C LYS A 855 -32.50 50.05 27.25
N ARG A 856 -32.16 50.39 28.48
CA ARG A 856 -32.20 49.44 29.61
C ARG A 856 -33.61 48.96 29.90
N THR A 857 -34.60 49.86 29.89
CA THR A 857 -36.02 49.50 30.03
C THR A 857 -36.49 48.62 28.87
N LEU A 858 -36.06 48.89 27.64
CA LEU A 858 -36.36 48.04 26.49
C LEU A 858 -35.75 46.64 26.62
N TYR A 859 -34.48 46.52 27.00
CA TYR A 859 -33.84 45.22 27.23
C TYR A 859 -34.46 44.46 28.42
N GLU A 860 -34.92 45.16 29.45
CA GLU A 860 -35.65 44.56 30.56
C GLU A 860 -36.98 43.97 30.09
N GLN A 861 -37.73 44.70 29.25
CA GLN A 861 -38.97 44.21 28.67
C GLN A 861 -38.74 43.00 27.75
N GLN A 862 -37.73 43.06 26.88
CA GLN A 862 -37.36 41.95 25.99
C GLN A 862 -36.84 40.73 26.75
N ALA A 863 -36.16 40.92 27.89
CA ALA A 863 -35.74 39.81 28.75
C ALA A 863 -36.96 39.07 29.33
N LYS A 864 -37.99 39.79 29.77
CA LYS A 864 -39.24 39.19 30.28
C LYS A 864 -40.00 38.41 29.19
N GLU A 865 -40.01 38.92 27.96
CA GLU A 865 -40.58 38.21 26.79
C GLU A 865 -39.77 36.94 26.46
N ALA A 866 -38.44 37.03 26.42
CA ALA A 866 -37.57 35.87 26.17
C ALA A 866 -37.66 34.80 27.28
N GLU A 867 -37.85 35.20 28.54
CA GLU A 867 -38.12 34.27 29.64
C GLU A 867 -39.48 33.58 29.50
N SER A 868 -40.50 34.25 28.95
CA SER A 868 -41.79 33.61 28.65
C SER A 868 -41.66 32.56 27.53
N ASP A 869 -40.83 32.82 26.52
CA ASP A 869 -40.52 31.83 25.48
C ASP A 869 -39.70 30.65 26.00
N LEU A 870 -38.77 30.91 26.92
CA LEU A 870 -38.03 29.87 27.64
C LEU A 870 -38.99 28.99 28.48
N ALA A 871 -39.96 29.60 29.16
CA ALA A 871 -40.96 28.88 29.94
C ALA A 871 -41.75 27.88 29.07
N LEU A 872 -42.15 28.30 27.87
CA LEU A 872 -42.83 27.46 26.90
C LEU A 872 -41.93 26.32 26.41
N ALA A 873 -40.65 26.59 26.14
CA ALA A 873 -39.70 25.56 25.69
C ALA A 873 -39.44 24.51 26.77
N ILE A 874 -39.26 24.92 28.03
CA ILE A 874 -39.12 24.01 29.18
C ILE A 874 -40.37 23.13 29.30
N THR A 875 -41.56 23.74 29.22
CA THR A 875 -42.83 23.01 29.30
C THR A 875 -42.99 22.02 28.16
N ASP A 876 -42.63 22.39 26.93
CA ASP A 876 -42.74 21.53 25.76
C ASP A 876 -41.74 20.37 25.79
N ALA A 877 -40.51 20.60 26.24
CA ALA A 877 -39.51 19.55 26.43
C ALA A 877 -39.94 18.55 27.53
N THR A 878 -40.44 19.05 28.66
CA THR A 878 -40.97 18.18 29.73
C THR A 878 -42.23 17.43 29.29
N ARG A 879 -43.11 18.05 28.50
CA ARG A 879 -44.28 17.37 27.90
C ARG A 879 -43.83 16.25 26.98
N TYR A 880 -42.82 16.48 26.15
CA TYR A 880 -42.28 15.45 25.28
C TYR A 880 -41.78 14.26 26.09
N VAL A 881 -40.99 14.47 27.16
CA VAL A 881 -40.54 13.40 28.07
C VAL A 881 -41.73 12.61 28.66
N ALA A 882 -42.82 13.28 28.99
CA ALA A 882 -44.04 12.63 29.50
C ALA A 882 -44.75 11.80 28.42
N GLU A 883 -44.90 12.33 27.21
CA GLU A 883 -45.61 11.69 26.10
C GLU A 883 -44.82 10.54 25.48
N SER A 884 -43.50 10.69 25.34
CA SER A 884 -42.59 9.66 24.82
C SER A 884 -42.35 8.52 25.83
N ARG A 885 -42.75 8.71 27.09
CA ARG A 885 -42.46 7.81 28.22
C ARG A 885 -40.96 7.55 28.39
N THR A 886 -40.13 8.56 28.12
CA THR A 886 -38.67 8.46 28.32
C THR A 886 -38.37 8.15 29.79
N ASP A 887 -37.45 7.21 30.03
CA ASP A 887 -37.03 6.87 31.40
C ASP A 887 -36.38 8.09 32.06
N VAL A 888 -36.73 8.32 33.33
CA VAL A 888 -36.24 9.42 34.18
C VAL A 888 -35.57 8.90 35.45
N SER A 889 -35.21 7.62 35.48
CA SER A 889 -34.40 7.03 36.54
C SER A 889 -32.99 7.68 36.61
N VAL A 890 -32.33 7.58 37.76
CA VAL A 890 -30.99 8.18 37.95
C VAL A 890 -30.01 7.59 36.93
N GLY A 891 -29.38 8.44 36.12
CA GLY A 891 -28.44 8.04 35.07
C GLY A 891 -29.08 7.81 33.69
N SER A 892 -30.40 7.91 33.57
CA SER A 892 -31.11 7.87 32.29
C SER A 892 -30.99 9.18 31.51
N GLU A 893 -31.19 9.09 30.20
CA GLU A 893 -31.19 10.23 29.29
C GLU A 893 -32.32 11.23 29.60
N GLY A 894 -33.51 10.76 30.00
CA GLY A 894 -34.60 11.63 30.42
C GLY A 894 -34.27 12.38 31.71
N MET A 895 -33.54 11.76 32.65
CA MET A 895 -33.06 12.47 33.85
C MET A 895 -32.03 13.54 33.50
N SER A 896 -31.10 13.25 32.57
CA SER A 896 -30.16 14.26 32.06
C SER A 896 -30.86 15.44 31.39
N ALA A 897 -31.89 15.17 30.57
CA ALA A 897 -32.72 16.23 29.98
C ALA A 897 -33.41 17.09 31.05
N MET A 898 -34.01 16.46 32.06
CA MET A 898 -34.71 17.17 33.13
C MET A 898 -33.77 18.02 34.00
N LEU A 899 -32.53 17.58 34.24
CA LEU A 899 -31.50 18.37 34.94
C LEU A 899 -31.10 19.63 34.16
N GLU A 900 -31.00 19.56 32.84
CA GLU A 900 -30.70 20.73 32.00
C GLU A 900 -31.86 21.74 31.95
N LEU A 901 -33.10 21.23 31.86
CA LEU A 901 -34.29 22.06 31.96
C LEU A 901 -34.41 22.72 33.34
N GLN A 902 -33.98 22.04 34.40
CA GLN A 902 -33.90 22.60 35.75
C GLN A 902 -32.91 23.75 35.87
N ASN A 903 -31.72 23.60 35.26
CA ASN A 903 -30.75 24.69 35.21
C ASN A 903 -31.32 25.91 34.48
N SER A 904 -32.05 25.68 33.38
CA SER A 904 -32.73 26.72 32.61
C SER A 904 -33.84 27.42 33.41
N LEU A 905 -34.65 26.65 34.12
CA LEU A 905 -35.70 27.19 35.01
C LEU A 905 -35.10 28.03 36.14
N ARG A 906 -33.99 27.58 36.74
CA ARG A 906 -33.31 28.30 37.83
C ARG A 906 -32.89 29.70 37.44
N THR A 907 -32.50 29.90 36.18
CA THR A 907 -32.06 31.21 35.69
C THR A 907 -33.20 32.20 35.44
N MET A 908 -34.46 31.79 35.41
CA MET A 908 -35.59 32.70 35.16
C MET A 908 -35.83 33.62 36.37
N THR A 909 -35.99 34.92 36.14
CA THR A 909 -36.23 35.94 37.17
C THR A 909 -37.62 36.56 37.12
N ASP A 910 -38.31 36.46 35.98
CA ASP A 910 -39.67 36.96 35.82
C ASP A 910 -40.68 35.97 36.44
N GLU A 911 -41.41 36.45 37.45
CA GLU A 911 -42.39 35.64 38.18
C GLU A 911 -43.54 35.16 37.29
N LYS A 912 -43.89 35.91 36.24
CA LYS A 912 -44.93 35.50 35.29
C LYS A 912 -44.45 34.32 34.44
N ALA A 913 -43.22 34.33 33.96
CA ALA A 913 -42.64 33.21 33.23
C ALA A 913 -42.48 31.94 34.13
N VAL A 914 -42.12 32.10 35.41
CA VAL A 914 -42.09 30.98 36.37
C VAL A 914 -43.49 30.42 36.63
N ALA A 915 -44.51 31.28 36.71
CA ALA A 915 -45.90 30.84 36.81
C ALA A 915 -46.33 30.03 35.56
N MET A 916 -45.88 30.42 34.36
CA MET A 916 -46.15 29.66 33.12
C MET A 916 -45.58 28.24 33.17
N VAL A 917 -44.35 28.05 33.68
CA VAL A 917 -43.79 26.70 33.87
C VAL A 917 -44.56 25.92 34.93
N THR A 918 -44.97 26.58 36.01
CA THR A 918 -45.76 25.95 37.08
C THR A 918 -47.09 25.43 36.57
N ASP A 919 -47.83 26.24 35.81
CA ASP A 919 -49.10 25.87 35.19
C ASP A 919 -48.91 24.77 34.12
N GLY A 920 -47.83 24.88 33.34
CA GLY A 920 -47.42 23.88 32.37
C GLY A 920 -47.17 22.51 33.00
N PHE A 921 -46.38 22.46 34.08
CA PHE A 921 -46.11 21.24 34.83
C PHE A 921 -47.37 20.69 35.50
N GLY A 922 -48.25 21.54 36.04
CA GLY A 922 -49.54 21.12 36.56
C GLY A 922 -50.39 20.41 35.50
N THR A 923 -50.41 20.95 34.28
CA THR A 923 -51.11 20.34 33.14
C THR A 923 -50.52 18.98 32.77
N ILE A 924 -49.19 18.88 32.72
CA ILE A 924 -48.48 17.63 32.39
C ILE A 924 -48.74 16.56 33.46
N LYS A 925 -48.70 16.90 34.75
CA LYS A 925 -48.97 15.99 35.87
C LYS A 925 -50.37 15.38 35.80
N ASN A 926 -51.36 16.17 35.41
CA ASN A 926 -52.73 15.68 35.25
C ASN A 926 -52.89 14.67 34.10
N SER A 927 -51.95 14.68 33.14
CA SER A 927 -51.94 13.78 31.97
C SER A 927 -50.93 12.62 32.05
N SER A 928 -49.97 12.66 33.00
CA SER A 928 -48.87 11.70 33.11
C SER A 928 -49.03 10.75 34.29
N ASN A 929 -49.01 9.44 34.02
CA ASN A 929 -48.98 8.39 35.05
C ASN A 929 -47.55 8.08 35.58
N ASN A 930 -46.53 8.87 35.19
CA ASN A 930 -45.15 8.65 35.61
C ASN A 930 -44.85 9.35 36.95
N SER A 931 -44.91 8.59 38.05
CA SER A 931 -44.66 9.11 39.40
C SER A 931 -43.25 9.67 39.60
N GLY A 932 -42.25 9.12 38.89
CA GLY A 932 -40.87 9.62 38.93
C GLY A 932 -40.73 11.00 38.29
N LEU A 933 -41.34 11.19 37.11
CA LEU A 933 -41.34 12.49 36.43
C LEU A 933 -42.09 13.56 37.21
N ASN A 934 -43.22 13.19 37.85
CA ASN A 934 -43.98 14.09 38.70
C ASN A 934 -43.14 14.60 39.89
N LEU A 935 -42.40 13.70 40.54
CA LEU A 935 -41.50 14.02 41.65
C LEU A 935 -40.35 14.95 41.21
N ILE A 936 -39.80 14.73 40.01
CA ILE A 936 -38.75 15.60 39.43
C ILE A 936 -39.30 17.00 39.16
N MET A 937 -40.49 17.11 38.53
CA MET A 937 -41.12 18.41 38.28
C MET A 937 -41.42 19.17 39.58
N ASP A 938 -41.87 18.49 40.65
CA ASP A 938 -42.03 19.10 41.98
C ASP A 938 -40.69 19.59 42.55
N SER A 939 -39.64 18.76 42.45
CA SER A 939 -38.30 19.12 42.92
C SER A 939 -37.72 20.33 42.17
N MET A 940 -37.94 20.43 40.86
CA MET A 940 -37.51 21.56 40.04
C MET A 940 -38.14 22.87 40.49
N LEU A 941 -39.45 22.86 40.77
CA LEU A 941 -40.17 24.03 41.27
C LEU A 941 -39.75 24.39 42.71
N GLU A 942 -39.51 23.39 43.57
CA GLU A 942 -39.03 23.62 44.94
C GLU A 942 -37.61 24.22 44.95
N ILE A 943 -36.71 23.72 44.09
CA ILE A 943 -35.35 24.22 43.96
C ILE A 943 -35.31 25.64 43.38
N ARG A 944 -36.28 26.05 42.57
CA ARG A 944 -36.39 27.47 42.13
C ARG A 944 -36.88 28.40 43.24
N ARG A 945 -37.71 27.91 44.18
CA ARG A 945 -38.26 28.69 45.29
C ARG A 945 -37.25 28.93 46.43
N ARG A 946 -36.22 28.09 46.53
CA ARG A 946 -35.06 28.27 47.42
C ARG A 946 -34.02 29.17 46.75
#